data_AF-A0AAD5MBV1-F1
#
_entry.id   AF-A0AAD5MBV1-F1
#
_cell.length_a   1.000
_cell.length_b   1.000
_cell.length_c   1.000
_cell.angle_alpha   90.00
_cell.angle_beta   90.00
_cell.angle_gamma   90.00
#
_symmetry.space_group_name_H-M   'P 1'
#
loop_
_entity.id
_entity.type
_entity.pdbx_description
1 polymer ?
#
loop_
_entity_poly.entity_id
_entity_poly.type
_entity_poly.pdbx_seq_one_letter_code
_entity_poly.pdbx_strand_id
1 'polypeptide(L)'
;MAEAHQAIGVFEEHKRGVELLYSDQGIRISFTIPPPWRLRQAAVRSAFHMQRAILRRVYPAPPIAAVVAVIGVIFMVLISPSESWWRSSTLSYLVWNIGNFLIPFSSYLPHSLYLAYLAAWAAFIGLLLLMAGQRLILRGLLSYRRWLYLGPREKSKMVVVWGALLKILGGRNPLTYSFQDALPRLPVPALKDTVARYLKSVHPLLSEEEYKEVEKLATDFLKKEGPKLQWYLYLKSWWASNYVTDWWEQYVYLKGRTSLMINSNYYALPSRNFECRPSSNQAAVAAVIIRNFMLFKQDLDRELMPPMLIRGIVPLCMSQYQRMFGCTRIPGREIDELKVSQSKHVAVLCKGRFFKMPLFEKGEHGKLLSFHEMQRQIEWIMATAEQLGEPTTAEKHLAALTAVGRIEWAENREKYFSEGVNKRSLEMIESAVFMVVLQENAPGDWTSMGRDLIHGDGSNRWFDKSFNLVVYNNGLIGFNAEHAWADAPAMAHVWEWVITKALTLDPYLPNGHTKCVSEKEKSSLLPACKVMQWDVSDGVEHAVHKSLEEAQREIATFDLRVIAHDDYGKGLIKKFRVSPDGFIQMALQLAYYRNQGTITQTYESSMTRLYRDGRTETVRPVTDESKAFVLAMVDDSTPRETKLQLLQQACNVHQDGYRNAMSGKGVDRHLFTLYCTSVGFGLESPFLKNALARPWRLSTSQQPQQQTDNWKEVEKCLQGSKFSLKDCYSPGGGFGPVAEDGYGVSYMIAGENMIAFHISSKLSCEKTSSEQFAKDLFQAFADMKKLLLEA
;
A
#
# COMPACT_ATOMS: atom_id res chain seq x y z
N MET A 1 -15.22 4.59 -0.95
CA MET A 1 -16.47 5.15 -0.41
C MET A 1 -16.47 6.64 -0.65
N ALA A 2 -15.55 7.39 -0.04
CA ALA A 2 -15.12 8.71 -0.49
C ALA A 2 -14.90 8.79 -2.02
N GLU A 3 -14.03 7.93 -2.54
CA GLU A 3 -13.76 7.77 -3.98
C GLU A 3 -14.86 6.96 -4.71
N ALA A 4 -15.77 6.29 -4.00
CA ALA A 4 -16.81 5.45 -4.62
C ALA A 4 -18.05 6.25 -5.05
N HIS A 5 -18.25 7.48 -4.56
CA HIS A 5 -19.29 8.38 -5.09
C HIS A 5 -19.12 8.64 -6.59
N GLN A 6 -17.88 8.62 -7.07
CA GLN A 6 -17.55 8.79 -8.49
C GLN A 6 -17.82 7.54 -9.33
N ALA A 7 -18.12 6.39 -8.71
CA ALA A 7 -18.32 5.11 -9.40
C ALA A 7 -19.79 4.84 -9.83
N ILE A 8 -20.69 5.82 -9.67
CA ILE A 8 -22.09 5.70 -10.09
C ILE A 8 -22.25 6.35 -11.47
N GLY A 9 -22.00 5.55 -12.52
CA GLY A 9 -22.38 5.90 -13.89
C GLY A 9 -21.34 5.48 -14.94
N VAL A 10 -21.30 4.19 -15.32
CA VAL A 10 -20.72 3.74 -16.60
C VAL A 10 -21.31 2.37 -16.98
N PHE A 11 -22.06 2.31 -18.08
CA PHE A 11 -22.33 1.11 -18.88
C PHE A 11 -22.34 1.48 -20.37
N GLU A 12 -21.44 0.90 -21.16
CA GLU A 12 -21.69 0.17 -22.41
C GLU A 12 -20.37 -0.49 -22.89
N GLU A 13 -20.46 -1.44 -23.81
CA GLU A 13 -19.52 -2.56 -24.04
C GLU A 13 -18.30 -2.26 -24.94
N HIS A 14 -17.22 -3.08 -24.88
CA HIS A 14 -16.75 -3.97 -25.97
C HIS A 14 -15.43 -4.72 -25.64
N LYS A 15 -15.32 -5.99 -26.07
CA LYS A 15 -14.16 -6.89 -25.97
C LYS A 15 -13.28 -6.81 -27.23
N ARG A 16 -11.94 -6.94 -27.13
CA ARG A 16 -11.08 -7.77 -28.04
C ARG A 16 -9.60 -7.79 -27.66
N GLY A 17 -8.94 -8.88 -28.07
CA GLY A 17 -7.56 -9.27 -27.75
C GLY A 17 -6.58 -9.27 -28.95
N VAL A 18 -5.56 -10.12 -28.83
CA VAL A 18 -4.21 -10.08 -29.46
C VAL A 18 -4.17 -10.35 -30.98
N GLU A 19 -3.35 -9.56 -31.68
CA GLU A 19 -3.01 -9.72 -33.11
C GLU A 19 -1.92 -10.78 -33.38
N LEU A 20 -2.13 -11.56 -34.43
CA LEU A 20 -1.16 -12.45 -35.07
C LEU A 20 -0.95 -11.95 -36.50
N LEU A 21 0.28 -11.52 -36.82
CA LEU A 21 0.65 -11.10 -38.18
C LEU A 21 0.95 -12.32 -39.04
N TYR A 22 0.11 -12.53 -40.05
CA TYR A 22 0.27 -13.49 -41.13
C TYR A 22 0.83 -12.76 -42.37
N SER A 23 1.73 -13.40 -43.12
CA SER A 23 2.19 -12.89 -44.42
C SER A 23 2.13 -13.98 -45.47
N ASP A 24 1.97 -13.59 -46.73
CA ASP A 24 1.73 -14.46 -47.89
C ASP A 24 2.90 -15.40 -48.25
N GLN A 25 3.98 -15.39 -47.47
CA GLN A 25 5.15 -16.27 -47.62
C GLN A 25 5.25 -17.38 -46.55
N GLY A 26 4.22 -17.54 -45.70
CA GLY A 26 4.16 -18.56 -44.64
C GLY A 26 4.68 -18.09 -43.27
N ILE A 27 4.54 -18.95 -42.26
CA ILE A 27 4.93 -18.67 -40.85
C ILE A 27 6.45 -18.77 -40.71
N ARG A 28 7.13 -17.63 -40.53
CA ARG A 28 8.57 -17.63 -40.20
C ARG A 28 8.77 -17.67 -38.69
N ILE A 29 8.93 -18.85 -38.12
CA ILE A 29 9.30 -19.02 -36.71
C ILE A 29 10.83 -18.98 -36.59
N SER A 30 11.37 -17.85 -36.11
CA SER A 30 12.78 -17.78 -35.72
C SER A 30 12.92 -18.09 -34.23
N PHE A 31 13.52 -19.23 -33.89
CA PHE A 31 13.91 -19.51 -32.51
C PHE A 31 15.27 -18.88 -32.23
N THR A 32 15.28 -17.81 -31.44
CA THR A 32 16.53 -17.28 -30.87
C THR A 32 16.88 -18.09 -29.62
N ILE A 33 17.80 -19.06 -29.75
CA ILE A 33 18.31 -19.79 -28.59
C ILE A 33 19.19 -18.82 -27.76
N PRO A 34 18.86 -18.57 -26.47
CA PRO A 34 19.68 -17.70 -25.64
C PRO A 34 21.09 -18.28 -25.46
N PRO A 35 22.14 -17.46 -25.42
CA PRO A 35 23.50 -17.95 -25.17
C PRO A 35 23.60 -18.74 -23.84
N PRO A 36 24.52 -19.71 -23.72
CA PRO A 36 24.57 -20.66 -22.59
C PRO A 36 24.59 -20.03 -21.20
N TRP A 37 25.15 -18.83 -21.05
CA TRP A 37 25.14 -18.10 -19.78
C TRP A 37 23.75 -17.51 -19.43
N ARG A 38 22.90 -17.16 -20.43
CA ARG A 38 21.47 -16.78 -20.21
C ARG A 38 20.68 -18.00 -19.78
N LEU A 39 20.95 -19.15 -20.39
CA LEU A 39 20.38 -20.42 -19.94
C LEU A 39 20.81 -20.72 -18.51
N ARG A 40 22.08 -20.48 -18.15
CA ARG A 40 22.57 -20.62 -16.76
C ARG A 40 21.94 -19.61 -15.80
N GLN A 41 21.80 -18.34 -16.16
CA GLN A 41 21.14 -17.34 -15.32
C GLN A 41 19.63 -17.57 -15.16
N ALA A 42 18.97 -17.96 -16.24
CA ALA A 42 17.57 -18.34 -16.25
C ALA A 42 17.41 -19.62 -15.43
N ALA A 43 18.32 -20.58 -15.55
CA ALA A 43 18.37 -21.77 -14.71
C ALA A 43 18.66 -21.46 -13.25
N VAL A 44 19.56 -20.52 -12.92
CA VAL A 44 19.85 -20.10 -11.53
C VAL A 44 18.69 -19.32 -10.93
N ARG A 45 18.08 -18.38 -11.68
CA ARG A 45 16.87 -17.68 -11.25
C ARG A 45 15.70 -18.65 -11.11
N SER A 46 15.50 -19.52 -12.08
CA SER A 46 14.50 -20.58 -12.03
C SER A 46 14.80 -21.54 -10.89
N ALA A 47 16.07 -21.83 -10.58
CA ALA A 47 16.47 -22.65 -9.44
C ALA A 47 16.21 -21.94 -8.12
N PHE A 48 16.49 -20.64 -7.99
CA PHE A 48 16.12 -19.86 -6.80
C PHE A 48 14.61 -19.69 -6.66
N HIS A 49 13.88 -19.46 -7.76
CA HIS A 49 12.41 -19.41 -7.75
C HIS A 49 11.81 -20.77 -7.43
N MET A 50 12.35 -21.86 -7.97
CA MET A 50 11.96 -23.23 -7.66
C MET A 50 12.31 -23.57 -6.21
N GLN A 51 13.52 -23.25 -5.76
CA GLN A 51 13.96 -23.41 -4.38
C GLN A 51 13.06 -22.60 -3.43
N ARG A 52 12.68 -21.37 -3.77
CA ARG A 52 11.78 -20.53 -2.96
C ARG A 52 10.33 -21.00 -3.03
N ALA A 53 9.86 -21.44 -4.19
CA ALA A 53 8.55 -22.07 -4.33
C ALA A 53 8.49 -23.35 -3.49
N ILE A 54 9.56 -24.14 -3.47
CA ILE A 54 9.74 -25.27 -2.57
C ILE A 54 9.80 -24.79 -1.12
N LEU A 55 10.63 -23.81 -0.75
CA LEU A 55 10.72 -23.29 0.61
C LEU A 55 9.38 -22.76 1.13
N ARG A 56 8.64 -21.98 0.33
CA ARG A 56 7.27 -21.52 0.65
C ARG A 56 6.31 -22.69 0.82
N ARG A 57 6.41 -23.69 -0.05
CA ARG A 57 5.57 -24.88 0.04
C ARG A 57 5.93 -25.77 1.23
N VAL A 58 7.21 -25.77 1.63
CA VAL A 58 7.79 -26.66 2.65
C VAL A 58 7.85 -26.02 4.05
N TYR A 59 7.71 -24.70 4.12
CA TYR A 59 7.68 -23.93 5.36
C TYR A 59 6.56 -24.40 6.31
N PRO A 60 6.84 -24.50 7.62
CA PRO A 60 8.04 -24.05 8.33
C PRO A 60 9.18 -25.06 8.45
N ALA A 61 9.03 -26.27 7.90
CA ALA A 61 10.15 -27.20 7.82
C ALA A 61 11.15 -26.72 6.76
N PRO A 62 12.46 -26.74 7.01
CA PRO A 62 13.43 -26.51 5.95
C PRO A 62 13.37 -27.70 4.95
N PRO A 63 13.59 -27.47 3.64
CA PRO A 63 13.60 -28.53 2.61
C PRO A 63 14.53 -29.68 2.94
N ILE A 64 15.64 -29.42 3.64
CA ILE A 64 16.58 -30.45 4.10
C ILE A 64 15.92 -31.36 5.15
N ALA A 65 15.15 -30.83 6.10
CA ALA A 65 14.45 -31.66 7.08
C ALA A 65 13.37 -32.53 6.40
N ALA A 66 12.68 -31.97 5.41
CA ALA A 66 11.76 -32.72 4.56
C ALA A 66 12.46 -33.87 3.80
N VAL A 67 13.61 -33.60 3.19
CA VAL A 67 14.42 -34.61 2.49
C VAL A 67 14.92 -35.68 3.46
N VAL A 68 15.43 -35.30 4.62
CA VAL A 68 15.88 -36.23 5.67
C VAL A 68 14.73 -37.10 6.16
N ALA A 69 13.54 -36.53 6.35
CA ALA A 69 12.35 -37.30 6.73
C ALA A 69 11.96 -38.31 5.63
N VAL A 70 11.99 -37.90 4.36
CA VAL A 70 11.73 -38.79 3.22
C VAL A 70 12.75 -39.93 3.17
N ILE A 71 14.05 -39.62 3.29
CA ILE A 71 15.12 -40.63 3.33
C ILE A 71 14.93 -41.57 4.53
N GLY A 72 14.57 -41.05 5.69
CA GLY A 72 14.28 -41.85 6.89
C GLY A 72 13.12 -42.81 6.69
N VAL A 73 12.03 -42.36 6.05
CA VAL A 73 10.89 -43.23 5.72
C VAL A 73 11.28 -44.30 4.71
N ILE A 74 12.03 -43.95 3.65
CA ILE A 74 12.55 -44.92 2.68
C ILE A 74 13.39 -45.98 3.38
N PHE A 75 14.34 -45.56 4.21
CA PHE A 75 15.22 -46.47 4.95
C PHE A 75 14.41 -47.39 5.86
N MET A 76 13.49 -46.83 6.66
CA MET A 76 12.60 -47.60 7.54
C MET A 76 11.78 -48.64 6.77
N VAL A 77 11.19 -48.24 5.64
CA VAL A 77 10.42 -49.17 4.79
C VAL A 77 11.34 -50.27 4.24
N LEU A 78 12.56 -49.95 3.80
CA LEU A 78 13.51 -50.92 3.22
C LEU A 78 14.07 -51.93 4.23
N ILE A 79 14.22 -51.56 5.50
CA ILE A 79 14.70 -52.48 6.55
C ILE A 79 13.58 -53.26 7.23
N SER A 80 12.33 -52.81 7.10
CA SER A 80 11.20 -53.45 7.78
C SER A 80 10.86 -54.81 7.15
N PRO A 81 10.50 -55.83 7.96
CA PRO A 81 10.04 -57.13 7.45
C PRO A 81 8.83 -57.01 6.51
N SER A 82 8.62 -57.98 5.61
CA SER A 82 7.46 -57.99 4.68
C SER A 82 6.12 -57.88 5.40
N GLU A 83 6.00 -58.54 6.55
CA GLU A 83 4.78 -58.57 7.36
C GLU A 83 4.60 -57.31 8.23
N SER A 84 5.56 -56.38 8.21
CA SER A 84 5.47 -55.17 9.02
C SER A 84 4.35 -54.25 8.55
N TRP A 85 3.77 -53.52 9.50
CA TRP A 85 2.75 -52.50 9.22
C TRP A 85 3.15 -51.52 8.11
N TRP A 86 4.44 -51.17 8.01
CA TRP A 86 4.97 -50.29 6.96
C TRP A 86 4.79 -50.85 5.54
N ARG A 87 4.77 -52.17 5.37
CA ARG A 87 4.69 -52.84 4.06
C ARG A 87 3.34 -53.49 3.78
N SER A 88 2.66 -54.00 4.80
CA SER A 88 1.45 -54.82 4.69
C SER A 88 0.18 -54.17 5.24
N SER A 89 0.21 -52.90 5.67
CA SER A 89 -1.01 -52.20 6.11
C SER A 89 -1.95 -51.85 4.96
N THR A 90 -3.22 -51.60 5.28
CA THR A 90 -4.22 -51.06 4.35
C THR A 90 -3.77 -49.74 3.70
N LEU A 91 -3.07 -48.89 4.45
CA LEU A 91 -2.48 -47.66 3.94
C LEU A 91 -1.37 -47.94 2.93
N SER A 92 -0.50 -48.91 3.23
CA SER A 92 0.56 -49.35 2.33
C SER A 92 -0.05 -49.86 1.02
N TYR A 93 -1.06 -50.74 1.07
CA TYR A 93 -1.77 -51.21 -0.12
C TYR A 93 -2.41 -50.09 -0.95
N LEU A 94 -3.01 -49.08 -0.31
CA LEU A 94 -3.55 -47.91 -1.01
C LEU A 94 -2.44 -47.15 -1.76
N VAL A 95 -1.31 -46.90 -1.08
CA VAL A 95 -0.13 -46.25 -1.66
C VAL A 95 0.43 -47.08 -2.82
N TRP A 96 0.54 -48.40 -2.67
CA TRP A 96 1.02 -49.31 -3.71
C TRP A 96 0.11 -49.28 -4.95
N ASN A 97 -1.22 -49.31 -4.75
CA ASN A 97 -2.20 -49.27 -5.84
C ASN A 97 -2.18 -47.94 -6.60
N ILE A 98 -2.09 -46.81 -5.89
CA ILE A 98 -1.96 -45.49 -6.52
C ILE A 98 -0.62 -45.39 -7.27
N GLY A 99 0.47 -45.88 -6.67
CA GLY A 99 1.78 -45.88 -7.29
C GLY A 99 1.83 -46.73 -8.57
N ASN A 100 1.18 -47.90 -8.56
CA ASN A 100 1.05 -48.77 -9.73
C ASN A 100 0.17 -48.18 -10.83
N PHE A 101 -0.86 -47.42 -10.46
CA PHE A 101 -1.68 -46.69 -11.43
C PHE A 101 -0.89 -45.57 -12.13
N LEU A 102 -0.11 -44.82 -11.36
CA LEU A 102 0.69 -43.71 -11.89
C LEU A 102 1.85 -44.18 -12.77
N ILE A 103 2.37 -45.39 -12.54
CA ILE A 103 3.47 -45.97 -13.30
C ILE A 103 3.18 -47.43 -13.67
N PRO A 104 2.71 -47.68 -14.89
CA PRO A 104 2.35 -49.04 -15.33
C PRO A 104 3.57 -49.94 -15.60
N PHE A 105 4.80 -49.41 -15.59
CA PHE A 105 6.04 -50.16 -15.79
C PHE A 105 6.74 -50.55 -14.47
N SER A 106 6.06 -50.42 -13.33
CA SER A 106 6.62 -50.76 -12.02
C SER A 106 7.07 -52.22 -11.90
N SER A 107 6.43 -53.12 -12.66
CA SER A 107 6.76 -54.55 -12.75
C SER A 107 8.14 -54.86 -13.32
N TYR A 108 8.81 -53.90 -13.98
CA TYR A 108 10.14 -54.08 -14.57
C TYR A 108 11.29 -53.62 -13.65
N LEU A 109 10.98 -53.06 -12.48
CA LEU A 109 11.99 -52.58 -11.54
C LEU A 109 12.36 -53.68 -10.53
N PRO A 110 13.64 -53.79 -10.12
CA PRO A 110 14.03 -54.62 -8.98
C PRO A 110 13.20 -54.29 -7.75
N HIS A 111 12.77 -55.32 -7.01
CA HIS A 111 11.80 -55.18 -5.92
C HIS A 111 12.21 -54.14 -4.86
N SER A 112 13.50 -54.06 -4.53
CA SER A 112 14.05 -53.07 -3.59
C SER A 112 13.98 -51.64 -4.13
N LEU A 113 14.26 -51.42 -5.42
CA LEU A 113 14.16 -50.10 -6.06
C LEU A 113 12.71 -49.64 -6.18
N TYR A 114 11.81 -50.57 -6.52
CA TYR A 114 10.38 -50.31 -6.56
C TYR A 114 9.83 -49.90 -5.18
N LEU A 115 10.18 -50.63 -4.11
CA LEU A 115 9.80 -50.28 -2.74
C LEU A 115 10.37 -48.93 -2.29
N ALA A 116 11.65 -48.66 -2.58
CA ALA A 116 12.30 -47.39 -2.25
C ALA A 116 11.60 -46.21 -2.94
N TYR A 117 11.26 -46.37 -4.22
CA TYR A 117 10.57 -45.36 -5.01
C TYR A 117 9.17 -45.05 -4.47
N LEU A 118 8.37 -46.08 -4.21
CA LEU A 118 7.03 -45.88 -3.69
C LEU A 118 7.05 -45.27 -2.29
N ALA A 119 7.99 -45.67 -1.43
CA ALA A 119 8.21 -45.06 -0.13
C ALA A 119 8.61 -43.57 -0.25
N ALA A 120 9.42 -43.21 -1.26
CA ALA A 120 9.77 -41.82 -1.54
C ALA A 120 8.55 -40.98 -1.93
N TRP A 121 7.68 -41.51 -2.80
CA TRP A 121 6.44 -40.84 -3.19
C TRP A 121 5.45 -40.72 -2.05
N ALA A 122 5.26 -41.78 -1.27
CA ALA A 122 4.40 -41.78 -0.10
C ALA A 122 4.86 -40.75 0.92
N ALA A 123 6.17 -40.68 1.18
CA ALA A 123 6.75 -39.71 2.09
C ALA A 123 6.64 -38.27 1.54
N PHE A 124 6.82 -38.06 0.23
CA PHE A 124 6.66 -36.74 -0.39
C PHE A 124 5.22 -36.25 -0.35
N ILE A 125 4.24 -37.10 -0.68
CA ILE A 125 2.81 -36.78 -0.59
C ILE A 125 2.41 -36.57 0.88
N GLY A 126 2.86 -37.45 1.78
CA GLY A 126 2.62 -37.34 3.22
C GLY A 126 3.16 -36.02 3.78
N LEU A 127 4.33 -35.58 3.34
CA LEU A 127 4.89 -34.28 3.66
C LEU A 127 4.01 -33.14 3.11
N LEU A 128 3.58 -33.20 1.85
CA LEU A 128 2.67 -32.19 1.26
C LEU A 128 1.36 -32.10 2.05
N LEU A 129 0.78 -33.23 2.45
CA LEU A 129 -0.43 -33.29 3.28
C LEU A 129 -0.19 -32.74 4.68
N LEU A 130 0.93 -33.07 5.33
CA LEU A 130 1.30 -32.53 6.63
C LEU A 130 1.43 -31.01 6.58
N MET A 131 2.05 -30.49 5.52
CA MET A 131 2.23 -29.04 5.33
C MET A 131 0.92 -28.35 4.97
N ALA A 132 0.06 -28.97 4.17
CA ALA A 132 -1.30 -28.49 3.94
C ALA A 132 -2.10 -28.46 5.25
N GLY A 133 -2.02 -29.52 6.06
CA GLY A 133 -2.62 -29.60 7.39
C GLY A 133 -2.12 -28.51 8.32
N GLN A 134 -0.81 -28.28 8.35
CA GLN A 134 -0.22 -27.19 9.11
C GLN A 134 -0.69 -25.82 8.65
N ARG A 135 -0.80 -25.57 7.35
CA ARG A 135 -1.37 -24.31 6.84
C ARG A 135 -2.84 -24.14 7.22
N LEU A 136 -3.62 -25.22 7.23
CA LEU A 136 -5.00 -25.19 7.71
C LEU A 136 -5.07 -24.89 9.21
N ILE A 137 -4.19 -25.49 10.03
CA ILE A 137 -4.08 -25.19 11.46
C ILE A 137 -3.68 -23.73 11.67
N LEU A 138 -2.64 -23.25 10.99
CA LEU A 138 -2.22 -21.84 11.04
C LEU A 138 -3.35 -20.92 10.60
N ARG A 139 -4.08 -21.25 9.53
CA ARG A 139 -5.25 -20.48 9.11
C ARG A 139 -6.34 -20.46 10.17
N GLY A 140 -6.62 -21.59 10.82
CA GLY A 140 -7.55 -21.67 11.95
C GLY A 140 -7.12 -20.77 13.11
N LEU A 141 -5.84 -20.82 13.49
CA LEU A 141 -5.27 -19.95 14.52
C LEU A 141 -5.34 -18.47 14.11
N LEU A 142 -4.98 -18.11 12.89
CA LEU A 142 -5.02 -16.72 12.38
C LEU A 142 -6.46 -16.21 12.17
N SER A 143 -7.43 -17.10 12.10
CA SER A 143 -8.86 -16.75 12.06
C SER A 143 -9.39 -16.36 13.45
N TYR A 144 -8.70 -16.71 14.53
CA TYR A 144 -9.11 -16.35 15.89
C TYR A 144 -8.85 -14.86 16.17
N ARG A 145 -9.91 -14.11 16.52
CA ARG A 145 -9.89 -12.64 16.68
C ARG A 145 -10.05 -12.11 18.10
N ARG A 146 -10.32 -12.96 19.10
CA ARG A 146 -10.61 -12.50 20.48
C ARG A 146 -9.47 -11.66 21.08
N TRP A 147 -8.23 -11.89 20.66
CA TRP A 147 -7.06 -11.12 21.10
C TRP A 147 -7.15 -9.63 20.76
N LEU A 148 -7.90 -9.22 19.73
CA LEU A 148 -8.14 -7.80 19.39
C LEU A 148 -9.07 -7.11 20.39
N TYR A 149 -9.96 -7.87 21.03
CA TYR A 149 -11.00 -7.37 21.92
C TYR A 149 -10.60 -7.38 23.40
N LEU A 150 -9.42 -7.92 23.73
CA LEU A 150 -8.90 -7.86 25.10
C LEU A 150 -8.48 -6.42 25.45
N GLY A 151 -8.82 -5.98 26.66
CA GLY A 151 -8.32 -4.73 27.19
C GLY A 151 -6.79 -4.73 27.34
N PRO A 152 -6.10 -3.57 27.38
CA PRO A 152 -4.64 -3.49 27.45
C PRO A 152 -3.98 -4.25 28.61
N ARG A 153 -4.71 -4.48 29.71
CA ARG A 153 -4.24 -5.21 30.91
C ARG A 153 -4.94 -6.55 31.11
N GLU A 154 -5.88 -6.89 30.25
CA GLU A 154 -6.65 -8.12 30.35
C GLU A 154 -5.82 -9.29 29.83
N LYS A 155 -5.63 -10.30 30.69
CA LYS A 155 -4.89 -11.51 30.33
C LYS A 155 -5.88 -12.65 30.13
N SER A 156 -5.91 -13.22 28.92
CA SER A 156 -6.64 -14.46 28.65
C SER A 156 -5.64 -15.61 28.50
N LYS A 157 -5.77 -16.65 29.33
CA LYS A 157 -4.96 -17.88 29.21
C LYS A 157 -5.07 -18.47 27.80
N MET A 158 -6.26 -18.43 27.20
CA MET A 158 -6.51 -18.88 25.83
C MET A 158 -5.71 -18.07 24.80
N VAL A 159 -5.63 -16.74 24.94
CA VAL A 159 -4.84 -15.89 24.02
C VAL A 159 -3.35 -16.12 24.20
N VAL A 160 -2.88 -16.35 25.43
CA VAL A 160 -1.47 -16.68 25.69
C VAL A 160 -1.10 -18.01 25.03
N VAL A 161 -1.91 -19.06 25.22
CA VAL A 161 -1.71 -20.37 24.58
C VAL A 161 -1.76 -20.25 23.06
N TRP A 162 -2.77 -19.54 22.53
CA TRP A 162 -2.88 -19.26 21.09
C TRP A 162 -1.64 -18.56 20.52
N GLY A 163 -1.14 -17.52 21.19
CA GLY A 163 0.05 -16.79 20.77
C GLY A 163 1.32 -17.66 20.81
N ALA A 164 1.43 -18.54 21.81
CA ALA A 164 2.52 -19.51 21.88
C ALA A 164 2.44 -20.53 20.72
N LEU A 165 1.25 -21.07 20.44
CA LEU A 165 1.04 -21.98 19.30
C LEU A 165 1.37 -21.32 17.96
N LEU A 166 0.98 -20.07 17.76
CA LEU A 166 1.34 -19.31 16.56
C LEU A 166 2.85 -19.14 16.41
N LYS A 167 3.57 -18.83 17.50
CA LYS A 167 5.03 -18.72 17.46
C LYS A 167 5.70 -20.06 17.14
N ILE A 168 5.21 -21.15 17.73
CA ILE A 168 5.75 -22.50 17.49
C ILE A 168 5.51 -22.93 16.04
N LEU A 169 4.26 -22.81 15.56
CA LEU A 169 3.87 -23.24 14.22
C LEU A 169 4.31 -22.26 13.12
N GLY A 170 4.61 -21.00 13.46
CA GLY A 170 5.17 -19.98 12.58
C GLY A 170 6.70 -20.06 12.42
N GLY A 171 7.36 -21.04 13.02
CA GLY A 171 8.80 -21.24 12.82
C GLY A 171 9.69 -20.08 13.29
N ARG A 172 11.01 -20.24 13.11
CA ARG A 172 12.00 -19.27 13.64
C ARG A 172 12.32 -18.12 12.69
N ASN A 173 12.46 -18.41 11.39
CA ASN A 173 12.90 -17.44 10.37
C ASN A 173 11.98 -17.46 9.15
N PRO A 174 10.74 -16.96 9.26
CA PRO A 174 9.85 -16.85 8.12
C PRO A 174 10.41 -15.90 7.06
N LEU A 175 10.21 -16.27 5.79
CA LEU A 175 10.49 -15.43 4.62
C LEU A 175 9.31 -14.48 4.35
N THR A 176 9.50 -13.53 3.43
CA THR A 176 8.54 -12.43 3.18
C THR A 176 7.11 -12.90 2.99
N TYR A 177 6.90 -13.98 2.24
CA TYR A 177 5.57 -14.50 1.91
C TYR A 177 5.22 -15.82 2.60
N SER A 178 5.97 -16.24 3.63
CA SER A 178 5.78 -17.53 4.32
C SER A 178 4.35 -17.74 4.85
N PHE A 179 3.70 -16.67 5.31
CA PHE A 179 2.34 -16.73 5.86
C PHE A 179 1.23 -16.48 4.83
N GLN A 180 1.55 -16.04 3.61
CA GLN A 180 0.56 -15.50 2.66
C GLN A 180 -0.55 -16.53 2.33
N ASP A 181 -0.20 -17.81 2.19
CA ASP A 181 -1.16 -18.88 1.93
C ASP A 181 -1.88 -19.39 3.20
N ALA A 182 -1.31 -19.14 4.38
CA ALA A 182 -1.91 -19.48 5.67
C ALA A 182 -2.87 -18.38 6.17
N LEU A 183 -2.77 -17.15 5.67
CA LEU A 183 -3.70 -16.08 6.01
C LEU A 183 -5.15 -16.49 5.67
N PRO A 184 -6.11 -16.14 6.55
CA PRO A 184 -7.52 -16.38 6.26
C PRO A 184 -8.01 -15.50 5.12
N ARG A 185 -9.05 -15.95 4.41
CA ARG A 185 -9.79 -15.09 3.47
C ARG A 185 -10.65 -14.11 4.26
N LEU A 186 -10.89 -12.93 3.71
CA LEU A 186 -11.80 -11.96 4.30
C LEU A 186 -13.22 -12.56 4.36
N PRO A 187 -13.86 -12.65 5.55
CA PRO A 187 -15.20 -13.21 5.67
C PRO A 187 -16.24 -12.26 5.06
N VAL A 188 -17.29 -12.84 4.47
CA VAL A 188 -18.49 -12.09 4.07
C VAL A 188 -19.38 -11.93 5.32
N PRO A 189 -19.63 -10.69 5.81
CA PRO A 189 -20.47 -10.47 6.99
C PRO A 189 -21.90 -10.96 6.77
N ALA A 190 -22.63 -11.21 7.86
CA ALA A 190 -24.07 -11.44 7.77
C ALA A 190 -24.78 -10.16 7.32
N LEU A 191 -25.72 -10.30 6.38
CA LEU A 191 -26.46 -9.18 5.79
C LEU A 191 -27.18 -8.33 6.85
N LYS A 192 -27.91 -9.00 7.76
CA LYS A 192 -28.65 -8.34 8.86
C LYS A 192 -27.73 -7.52 9.76
N ASP A 193 -26.56 -8.06 10.11
CA ASP A 193 -25.59 -7.36 10.96
C ASP A 193 -25.01 -6.13 10.27
N THR A 194 -24.71 -6.21 8.97
CA THR A 194 -24.23 -5.06 8.19
C THR A 194 -25.30 -3.98 8.10
N VAL A 195 -26.55 -4.34 7.83
CA VAL A 195 -27.66 -3.37 7.77
C VAL A 195 -27.91 -2.72 9.14
N ALA A 196 -27.91 -3.49 10.22
CA ALA A 196 -28.08 -2.95 11.57
C ALA A 196 -26.94 -2.00 11.96
N ARG A 197 -25.68 -2.35 11.64
CA ARG A 197 -24.52 -1.46 11.86
C ARG A 197 -24.58 -0.21 10.99
N TYR A 198 -25.04 -0.33 9.75
CA TYR A 198 -25.26 0.81 8.87
C TYR A 198 -26.28 1.78 9.46
N LEU A 199 -27.47 1.29 9.86
CA LEU A 199 -28.51 2.10 10.48
C LEU A 199 -28.00 2.81 11.74
N LYS A 200 -27.33 2.08 12.65
CA LYS A 200 -26.70 2.70 13.84
C LYS A 200 -25.71 3.82 13.45
N SER A 201 -24.94 3.63 12.38
CA SER A 201 -23.93 4.62 11.96
C SER A 201 -24.50 5.86 11.27
N VAL A 202 -25.73 5.79 10.73
CA VAL A 202 -26.38 6.94 10.09
C VAL A 202 -27.36 7.64 11.01
N HIS A 203 -27.90 6.98 12.04
CA HIS A 203 -28.77 7.60 13.05
C HIS A 203 -28.32 9.00 13.54
N PRO A 204 -27.06 9.22 13.97
CA PRO A 204 -26.64 10.56 14.43
C PRO A 204 -26.63 11.63 13.33
N LEU A 205 -26.67 11.24 12.05
CA LEU A 205 -26.58 12.09 10.86
C LEU A 205 -27.94 12.46 10.26
N LEU A 206 -29.03 11.83 10.71
CA LEU A 206 -30.37 11.94 10.12
C LEU A 206 -31.33 12.69 11.04
N SER A 207 -32.33 13.33 10.45
CA SER A 207 -33.57 13.64 11.18
C SER A 207 -34.35 12.36 11.46
N GLU A 208 -35.33 12.42 12.37
CA GLU A 208 -36.21 11.29 12.68
C GLU A 208 -37.00 10.81 11.45
N GLU A 209 -37.44 11.74 10.59
CA GLU A 209 -38.18 11.45 9.36
C GLU A 209 -37.27 10.74 8.34
N GLU A 210 -36.07 11.28 8.10
CA GLU A 210 -35.09 10.68 7.20
C GLU A 210 -34.66 9.30 7.69
N TYR A 211 -34.47 9.12 9.01
CA TYR A 211 -34.09 7.84 9.59
C TYR A 211 -35.16 6.77 9.37
N LYS A 212 -36.44 7.11 9.58
CA LYS A 212 -37.57 6.19 9.32
C LYS A 212 -37.65 5.78 7.84
N GLU A 213 -37.36 6.70 6.92
CA GLU A 213 -37.30 6.37 5.51
C GLU A 213 -36.18 5.37 5.20
N VAL A 214 -34.97 5.63 5.70
CA VAL A 214 -33.82 4.73 5.51
C VAL A 214 -34.05 3.37 6.17
N GLU A 215 -34.68 3.32 7.34
CA GLU A 215 -35.07 2.08 8.03
C GLU A 215 -36.08 1.26 7.20
N LYS A 216 -37.05 1.93 6.57
CA LYS A 216 -38.00 1.29 5.65
C LYS A 216 -37.27 0.69 4.44
N LEU A 217 -36.37 1.46 3.80
CA LEU A 217 -35.56 0.98 2.67
C LEU A 217 -34.70 -0.22 3.06
N ALA A 218 -34.07 -0.17 4.24
CA ALA A 218 -33.26 -1.25 4.80
C ALA A 218 -34.09 -2.52 5.06
N THR A 219 -35.29 -2.37 5.61
CA THR A 219 -36.22 -3.48 5.88
C THR A 219 -36.66 -4.16 4.58
N ASP A 220 -36.98 -3.36 3.57
CA ASP A 220 -37.34 -3.83 2.24
C ASP A 220 -36.18 -4.57 1.57
N PHE A 221 -34.98 -4.01 1.62
CA PHE A 221 -33.76 -4.62 1.09
C PHE A 221 -33.49 -6.00 1.72
N LEU A 222 -33.65 -6.12 3.04
CA LEU A 222 -33.48 -7.39 3.76
C LEU A 222 -34.51 -8.47 3.36
N LYS A 223 -35.69 -8.06 2.88
CA LYS A 223 -36.77 -8.98 2.45
C LYS A 223 -36.71 -9.32 0.95
N LYS A 224 -36.23 -8.40 0.12
CA LYS A 224 -36.29 -8.46 -1.35
C LYS A 224 -34.93 -8.85 -1.94
N GLU A 225 -34.17 -7.89 -2.46
CA GLU A 225 -32.96 -8.13 -3.25
C GLU A 225 -31.74 -8.56 -2.41
N GLY A 226 -31.66 -8.12 -1.15
CA GLY A 226 -30.49 -8.34 -0.29
C GLY A 226 -30.07 -9.80 -0.14
N PRO A 227 -30.97 -10.75 0.19
CA PRO A 227 -30.63 -12.17 0.30
C PRO A 227 -30.04 -12.78 -0.99
N LYS A 228 -30.56 -12.37 -2.15
CA LYS A 228 -30.06 -12.83 -3.46
C LYS A 228 -28.64 -12.30 -3.71
N LEU A 229 -28.41 -11.01 -3.47
CA LEU A 229 -27.08 -10.40 -3.62
C LEU A 229 -26.05 -11.02 -2.66
N GLN A 230 -26.45 -11.25 -1.41
CA GLN A 230 -25.64 -11.91 -0.38
C GLN A 230 -25.19 -13.32 -0.83
N TRP A 231 -26.09 -14.10 -1.41
CA TRP A 231 -25.77 -15.44 -1.91
C TRP A 231 -24.65 -15.42 -2.96
N TYR A 232 -24.70 -14.47 -3.90
CA TYR A 232 -23.64 -14.32 -4.90
C TYR A 232 -22.30 -13.90 -4.30
N LEU A 233 -22.29 -13.06 -3.26
CA LEU A 233 -21.06 -12.75 -2.54
C LEU A 233 -20.47 -13.97 -1.85
N TYR A 234 -21.29 -14.85 -1.27
CA TYR A 234 -20.80 -16.13 -0.74
C TYR A 234 -20.17 -16.99 -1.84
N LEU A 235 -20.83 -17.12 -2.99
CA LEU A 235 -20.25 -17.83 -4.13
C LEU A 235 -18.89 -17.22 -4.55
N LYS A 236 -18.80 -15.89 -4.70
CA LYS A 236 -17.53 -15.21 -5.00
C LYS A 236 -16.46 -15.50 -3.96
N SER A 237 -16.81 -15.52 -2.67
CA SER A 237 -15.87 -15.78 -1.57
C SER A 237 -15.24 -17.19 -1.60
N TRP A 238 -15.89 -18.16 -2.25
CA TRP A 238 -15.37 -19.51 -2.41
C TRP A 238 -14.25 -19.60 -3.45
N TRP A 239 -14.31 -18.76 -4.49
CA TRP A 239 -13.37 -18.78 -5.61
C TRP A 239 -12.30 -17.69 -5.51
N ALA A 240 -12.64 -16.52 -4.98
CA ALA A 240 -11.70 -15.42 -4.84
C ALA A 240 -10.77 -15.60 -3.63
N SER A 241 -9.53 -15.09 -3.72
CA SER A 241 -8.64 -15.00 -2.56
C SER A 241 -9.15 -14.00 -1.53
N ASN A 242 -9.79 -12.94 -2.01
CA ASN A 242 -10.52 -11.93 -1.26
C ASN A 242 -11.70 -11.45 -2.10
N TYR A 243 -12.91 -11.39 -1.53
CA TYR A 243 -14.12 -11.03 -2.29
C TYR A 243 -14.26 -9.51 -2.53
N VAL A 244 -13.39 -8.68 -1.95
CA VAL A 244 -13.45 -7.21 -2.07
C VAL A 244 -12.37 -6.67 -3.01
N THR A 245 -11.16 -7.21 -2.93
CA THR A 245 -9.94 -6.55 -3.42
C THR A 245 -9.94 -6.21 -4.91
N ASP A 246 -10.35 -7.15 -5.76
CA ASP A 246 -10.40 -6.96 -7.21
C ASP A 246 -11.42 -5.89 -7.61
N TRP A 247 -12.62 -5.95 -7.03
CA TRP A 247 -13.65 -4.93 -7.26
C TRP A 247 -13.30 -3.58 -6.66
N TRP A 248 -12.64 -3.54 -5.50
CA TRP A 248 -12.18 -2.30 -4.90
C TRP A 248 -11.14 -1.62 -5.79
N GLU A 249 -10.11 -2.35 -6.22
CA GLU A 249 -9.09 -1.84 -7.14
C GLU A 249 -9.71 -1.33 -8.44
N GLN A 250 -10.57 -2.15 -9.05
CA GLN A 250 -11.19 -1.85 -10.33
C GLN A 250 -12.14 -0.65 -10.26
N TYR A 251 -13.16 -0.68 -9.40
CA TYR A 251 -14.25 0.29 -9.45
C TYR A 251 -13.96 1.58 -8.68
N VAL A 252 -13.09 1.55 -7.67
CA VAL A 252 -12.79 2.74 -6.88
C VAL A 252 -11.62 3.53 -7.45
N TYR A 253 -10.59 2.84 -7.95
CA TYR A 253 -9.43 3.52 -8.52
C TYR A 253 -9.44 3.47 -10.04
N LEU A 254 -9.38 2.27 -10.64
CA LEU A 254 -9.08 2.13 -12.07
C LEU A 254 -10.20 2.61 -13.00
N LYS A 255 -11.46 2.64 -12.54
CA LYS A 255 -12.58 3.25 -13.27
C LYS A 255 -12.80 4.72 -12.95
N GLY A 256 -12.24 5.26 -11.87
CA GLY A 256 -12.33 6.69 -11.56
C GLY A 256 -11.69 7.54 -12.67
N ARG A 257 -12.42 8.53 -13.21
CA ARG A 257 -12.01 9.31 -14.40
C ARG A 257 -11.46 10.70 -14.08
N THR A 258 -11.50 11.14 -12.82
CA THR A 258 -10.90 12.40 -12.38
C THR A 258 -9.38 12.37 -12.46
N SER A 259 -8.75 13.54 -12.40
CA SER A 259 -7.28 13.61 -12.29
C SER A 259 -6.76 12.81 -11.09
N LEU A 260 -5.60 12.18 -11.25
CA LEU A 260 -4.92 11.51 -10.14
C LEU A 260 -4.22 12.51 -9.23
N MET A 261 -3.73 13.62 -9.80
CA MET A 261 -3.12 14.72 -9.04
C MET A 261 -4.16 15.23 -8.03
N ILE A 262 -3.75 15.39 -6.77
CA ILE A 262 -4.60 15.82 -5.63
C ILE A 262 -5.70 14.82 -5.23
N ASN A 263 -6.51 14.32 -6.17
CA ASN A 263 -7.71 13.53 -5.87
C ASN A 263 -7.45 12.06 -5.54
N SER A 264 -6.30 11.50 -5.94
CA SER A 264 -5.96 10.10 -5.65
C SER A 264 -4.55 9.95 -5.10
N ASN A 265 -3.57 10.63 -5.71
CA ASN A 265 -2.19 10.53 -5.28
C ASN A 265 -2.00 11.15 -3.90
N TYR A 266 -1.15 10.51 -3.09
CA TYR A 266 -0.76 10.98 -1.76
C TYR A 266 0.75 11.22 -1.71
N TYR A 267 1.21 11.90 -0.66
CA TYR A 267 2.63 12.21 -0.48
C TYR A 267 3.09 11.89 0.95
N ALA A 268 4.40 11.90 1.20
CA ALA A 268 4.94 11.94 2.57
C ALA A 268 6.25 12.72 2.68
N LEU A 269 6.48 13.24 3.89
CA LEU A 269 7.63 14.03 4.29
C LEU A 269 8.74 13.14 4.91
N PRO A 270 10.01 13.58 4.90
CA PRO A 270 11.12 12.72 5.31
C PRO A 270 11.30 12.69 6.83
N SER A 271 11.38 13.86 7.46
CA SER A 271 11.74 14.04 8.86
C SER A 271 11.11 15.33 9.38
N ARG A 272 10.99 15.40 10.71
CA ARG A 272 10.49 16.56 11.44
C ARG A 272 11.44 17.73 11.24
N ASN A 273 12.72 17.52 11.52
CA ASN A 273 13.74 18.53 11.37
C ASN A 273 14.40 18.37 9.99
N PHE A 274 14.24 19.38 9.14
CA PHE A 274 14.86 19.44 7.81
C PHE A 274 16.40 19.46 7.87
N GLU A 275 16.98 19.86 9.01
CA GLU A 275 18.42 19.75 9.23
C GLU A 275 18.87 18.33 9.60
N CYS A 276 17.98 17.43 10.07
CA CYS A 276 18.27 15.99 10.21
C CYS A 276 18.29 15.32 8.82
N ARG A 277 19.09 15.87 7.90
CA ARG A 277 19.38 15.32 6.58
C ARG A 277 20.87 14.95 6.51
N PRO A 278 21.23 13.81 5.92
CA PRO A 278 22.62 13.35 5.89
C PRO A 278 23.58 14.22 5.06
N SER A 279 23.10 14.92 4.04
CA SER A 279 23.90 15.77 3.15
C SER A 279 23.01 16.85 2.50
N SER A 280 23.62 17.95 2.08
CA SER A 280 22.98 19.00 1.27
C SER A 280 23.24 18.86 -0.24
N ASN A 281 24.11 17.95 -0.66
CA ASN A 281 24.39 17.71 -2.08
C ASN A 281 23.26 16.87 -2.70
N GLN A 282 22.46 17.50 -3.58
CA GLN A 282 21.31 16.87 -4.24
C GLN A 282 21.67 15.57 -4.97
N ALA A 283 22.77 15.54 -5.72
CA ALA A 283 23.19 14.37 -6.48
C ALA A 283 23.61 13.21 -5.57
N ALA A 284 24.35 13.50 -4.50
CA ALA A 284 24.75 12.52 -3.51
C ALA A 284 23.54 11.93 -2.77
N VAL A 285 22.59 12.78 -2.34
CA VAL A 285 21.36 12.33 -1.68
C VAL A 285 20.51 11.47 -2.61
N ALA A 286 20.31 11.90 -3.86
CA ALA A 286 19.58 11.13 -4.86
C ALA A 286 20.19 9.74 -5.04
N ALA A 287 21.51 9.65 -5.19
CA ALA A 287 22.24 8.40 -5.32
C ALA A 287 22.03 7.45 -4.13
N VAL A 288 22.12 7.97 -2.91
CA VAL A 288 21.92 7.16 -1.68
C VAL A 288 20.51 6.64 -1.55
N ILE A 289 19.52 7.50 -1.78
CA ILE A 289 18.11 7.11 -1.65
C ILE A 289 17.71 6.13 -2.75
N ILE A 290 18.10 6.37 -4.01
CA ILE A 290 17.86 5.44 -5.13
C ILE A 290 18.47 4.07 -4.82
N ARG A 291 19.73 4.04 -4.36
CA ARG A 291 20.39 2.79 -4.04
C ARG A 291 19.72 2.06 -2.89
N ASN A 292 19.30 2.76 -1.84
CA ASN A 292 18.60 2.15 -0.71
C ASN A 292 17.24 1.56 -1.14
N PHE A 293 16.46 2.24 -1.98
CA PHE A 293 15.26 1.65 -2.58
C PHE A 293 15.59 0.37 -3.37
N MET A 294 16.70 0.35 -4.10
CA MET A 294 17.12 -0.83 -4.85
C MET A 294 17.59 -1.98 -3.95
N LEU A 295 18.22 -1.71 -2.81
CA LEU A 295 18.54 -2.73 -1.81
C LEU A 295 17.26 -3.34 -1.23
N PHE A 296 16.30 -2.49 -0.85
CA PHE A 296 14.99 -2.96 -0.39
C PHE A 296 14.29 -3.82 -1.46
N LYS A 297 14.30 -3.35 -2.72
CA LYS A 297 13.76 -4.11 -3.86
C LYS A 297 14.46 -5.45 -4.05
N GLN A 298 15.78 -5.52 -3.93
CA GLN A 298 16.52 -6.77 -4.07
C GLN A 298 16.14 -7.77 -2.99
N ASP A 299 15.98 -7.32 -1.74
CA ASP A 299 15.54 -8.19 -0.65
C ASP A 299 14.08 -8.63 -0.83
N LEU A 300 13.22 -7.74 -1.34
CA LEU A 300 11.83 -8.06 -1.67
C LEU A 300 11.71 -9.08 -2.81
N ASP A 301 12.42 -8.86 -3.93
CA ASP A 301 12.43 -9.74 -5.10
C ASP A 301 13.03 -11.11 -4.76
N ARG A 302 13.98 -11.15 -3.81
CA ARG A 302 14.58 -12.38 -3.28
C ARG A 302 13.78 -12.99 -2.14
N GLU A 303 12.74 -12.30 -1.66
CA GLU A 303 11.86 -12.70 -0.56
C GLU A 303 12.59 -12.92 0.77
N LEU A 304 13.65 -12.15 0.99
CA LEU A 304 14.51 -12.22 2.17
C LEU A 304 14.06 -11.25 3.28
N MET A 305 13.12 -10.35 2.98
CA MET A 305 12.56 -9.47 3.99
C MET A 305 11.75 -10.28 5.01
N PRO A 306 11.85 -9.96 6.31
CA PRO A 306 10.98 -10.56 7.30
C PRO A 306 9.51 -10.21 7.02
N PRO A 307 8.56 -11.09 7.34
CA PRO A 307 7.15 -10.75 7.26
C PRO A 307 6.82 -9.64 8.25
N MET A 308 5.86 -8.78 7.89
CA MET A 308 5.34 -7.79 8.82
C MET A 308 4.47 -8.48 9.88
N LEU A 309 4.75 -8.21 11.16
CA LEU A 309 4.08 -8.83 12.31
C LEU A 309 3.50 -7.75 13.25
N ILE A 310 2.21 -7.82 13.56
CA ILE A 310 1.63 -7.06 14.68
C ILE A 310 2.16 -7.67 15.99
N ARG A 311 2.76 -6.82 16.84
CA ARG A 311 3.32 -7.19 18.15
C ARG A 311 4.30 -8.38 18.07
N GLY A 312 4.96 -8.56 16.92
CA GLY A 312 5.89 -9.68 16.68
C GLY A 312 5.25 -11.07 16.65
N ILE A 313 3.92 -11.18 16.47
CA ILE A 313 3.20 -12.47 16.50
C ILE A 313 2.29 -12.65 15.29
N VAL A 314 1.45 -11.66 14.98
CA VAL A 314 0.37 -11.84 14.00
C VAL A 314 0.81 -11.32 12.63
N PRO A 315 0.95 -12.17 11.60
CA PRO A 315 1.37 -11.75 10.27
C PRO A 315 0.35 -10.88 9.55
N LEU A 316 0.87 -9.92 8.79
CA LEU A 316 0.13 -9.11 7.84
C LEU A 316 0.39 -9.58 6.42
N CYS A 317 -0.62 -9.44 5.58
CA CYS A 317 -0.52 -9.62 4.15
C CYS A 317 0.50 -8.66 3.54
N MET A 318 1.34 -9.16 2.63
CA MET A 318 2.37 -8.38 1.93
C MET A 318 2.22 -8.42 0.40
N SER A 319 1.08 -8.88 -0.14
CA SER A 319 0.92 -9.00 -1.61
C SER A 319 1.05 -7.68 -2.36
N GLN A 320 0.63 -6.56 -1.75
CA GLN A 320 0.76 -5.22 -2.32
C GLN A 320 2.22 -4.81 -2.65
N TYR A 321 3.21 -5.34 -1.92
CA TYR A 321 4.62 -5.01 -2.13
C TYR A 321 5.12 -5.42 -3.53
N GLN A 322 4.50 -6.44 -4.13
CA GLN A 322 4.88 -6.95 -5.46
C GLN A 322 4.71 -5.90 -6.57
N ARG A 323 3.86 -4.90 -6.36
CA ARG A 323 3.53 -3.85 -7.34
C ARG A 323 4.17 -2.50 -7.02
N MET A 324 5.07 -2.43 -6.04
CA MET A 324 5.69 -1.16 -5.63
C MET A 324 6.66 -0.60 -6.67
N PHE A 325 7.44 -1.49 -7.29
CA PHE A 325 8.50 -1.12 -8.23
C PHE A 325 8.19 -1.62 -9.62
N GLY A 326 8.56 -0.84 -10.64
CA GLY A 326 8.30 -1.17 -12.03
C GLY A 326 6.84 -1.06 -12.43
N CYS A 327 5.99 -0.50 -11.56
CA CYS A 327 4.56 -0.37 -11.77
C CYS A 327 4.21 1.03 -12.28
N THR A 328 3.25 1.08 -13.19
CA THR A 328 2.68 2.32 -13.71
C THR A 328 1.20 2.07 -14.00
N ARG A 329 0.38 3.10 -13.82
CA ARG A 329 -1.03 3.10 -14.20
C ARG A 329 -1.17 3.62 -15.62
N ILE A 330 -1.61 2.77 -16.54
CA ILE A 330 -1.84 3.13 -17.94
C ILE A 330 -3.27 3.68 -18.07
N PRO A 331 -3.46 4.89 -18.60
CA PRO A 331 -4.78 5.46 -18.80
C PRO A 331 -5.54 4.70 -19.91
N GLY A 332 -6.83 4.43 -19.68
CA GLY A 332 -7.76 3.98 -20.71
C GLY A 332 -9.01 4.85 -20.74
N ARG A 333 -9.83 4.78 -21.79
CA ARG A 333 -11.04 5.61 -21.90
C ARG A 333 -12.04 5.28 -20.79
N GLU A 334 -12.32 4.00 -20.56
CA GLU A 334 -13.28 3.55 -19.54
C GLU A 334 -12.62 3.06 -18.26
N ILE A 335 -11.46 2.43 -18.38
CA ILE A 335 -10.75 1.76 -17.30
C ILE A 335 -9.25 1.84 -17.53
N ASP A 336 -8.51 2.15 -16.47
CA ASP A 336 -7.05 2.14 -16.46
C ASP A 336 -6.51 0.75 -16.12
N GLU A 337 -5.24 0.49 -16.43
CA GLU A 337 -4.56 -0.77 -16.13
C GLU A 337 -3.30 -0.55 -15.29
N LEU A 338 -3.07 -1.38 -14.28
CA LEU A 338 -1.76 -1.44 -13.60
C LEU A 338 -0.80 -2.37 -14.35
N LYS A 339 0.22 -1.78 -14.98
CA LYS A 339 1.26 -2.51 -15.70
C LYS A 339 2.52 -2.62 -14.86
N VAL A 340 2.95 -3.84 -14.56
CA VAL A 340 4.19 -4.12 -13.82
C VAL A 340 5.27 -4.65 -14.77
N SER A 341 6.42 -3.97 -14.80
CA SER A 341 7.56 -4.27 -15.67
C SER A 341 8.79 -4.70 -14.85
N GLN A 342 9.55 -5.65 -15.38
CA GLN A 342 10.87 -5.98 -14.84
C GLN A 342 11.91 -5.00 -15.41
N SER A 343 12.50 -4.19 -14.55
CA SER A 343 13.33 -3.06 -14.98
C SER A 343 14.64 -2.93 -14.22
N LYS A 344 15.60 -2.29 -14.89
CA LYS A 344 16.98 -2.08 -14.43
C LYS A 344 17.41 -0.61 -14.52
N HIS A 345 16.46 0.29 -14.71
CA HIS A 345 16.70 1.73 -14.79
C HIS A 345 15.64 2.50 -14.00
N VAL A 346 15.97 3.71 -13.58
CA VAL A 346 14.98 4.73 -13.21
C VAL A 346 14.81 5.72 -14.36
N ALA A 347 13.67 6.39 -14.38
CA ALA A 347 13.48 7.59 -15.16
C ALA A 347 13.78 8.80 -14.26
N VAL A 348 14.48 9.79 -14.78
CA VAL A 348 14.89 11.01 -14.03
C VAL A 348 14.36 12.23 -14.78
N LEU A 349 13.66 13.11 -14.08
CA LEU A 349 13.22 14.41 -14.57
C LEU A 349 14.15 15.46 -13.96
N CYS A 350 14.86 16.18 -14.81
CA CYS A 350 15.82 17.22 -14.42
C CYS A 350 15.67 18.40 -15.39
N LYS A 351 15.39 19.60 -14.84
CA LYS A 351 15.21 20.84 -15.63
C LYS A 351 14.26 20.67 -16.83
N GLY A 352 13.10 20.04 -16.59
CA GLY A 352 12.09 19.79 -17.63
C GLY A 352 12.44 18.71 -18.66
N ARG A 353 13.58 18.01 -18.54
CA ARG A 353 13.98 16.93 -19.46
C ARG A 353 13.96 15.57 -18.79
N PHE A 354 13.57 14.54 -19.54
CA PHE A 354 13.54 13.16 -19.08
C PHE A 354 14.80 12.41 -19.49
N PHE A 355 15.34 11.62 -18.55
CA PHE A 355 16.52 10.80 -18.73
C PHE A 355 16.24 9.37 -18.28
N LYS A 356 16.80 8.40 -19.00
CA LYS A 356 16.91 7.02 -18.55
C LYS A 356 18.25 6.84 -17.86
N MET A 357 18.23 6.50 -16.57
CA MET A 357 19.43 6.21 -15.78
C MET A 357 19.53 4.71 -15.47
N PRO A 358 20.48 3.97 -16.07
CA PRO A 358 20.74 2.58 -15.70
C PRO A 358 21.26 2.45 -14.27
N LEU A 359 20.80 1.43 -13.54
CA LEU A 359 21.13 1.22 -12.12
C LEU A 359 22.21 0.16 -11.89
N PHE A 360 22.67 -0.51 -12.95
CA PHE A 360 23.57 -1.64 -12.88
C PHE A 360 24.71 -1.45 -13.88
N GLU A 361 25.92 -1.87 -13.52
CA GLU A 361 27.11 -1.83 -14.39
C GLU A 361 26.84 -2.48 -15.78
N LYS A 362 27.55 -2.04 -16.83
CA LYS A 362 27.47 -2.68 -18.15
C LYS A 362 27.94 -4.13 -18.06
N GLY A 363 27.06 -5.05 -18.44
CA GLY A 363 27.34 -6.48 -18.41
C GLY A 363 26.12 -7.29 -18.01
N GLU A 364 26.11 -8.55 -18.39
CA GLU A 364 24.95 -9.43 -18.34
C GLU A 364 24.47 -9.76 -16.91
N HIS A 365 25.33 -9.55 -15.92
CA HIS A 365 25.09 -9.75 -14.48
C HIS A 365 25.23 -8.44 -13.68
N GLY A 366 25.16 -7.28 -14.35
CA GLY A 366 25.54 -5.97 -13.81
C GLY A 366 25.28 -5.84 -12.31
N LYS A 367 26.34 -5.60 -11.54
CA LYS A 367 26.26 -5.31 -10.11
C LYS A 367 25.50 -4.00 -9.95
N LEU A 368 24.70 -3.89 -8.87
CA LEU A 368 24.04 -2.63 -8.54
C LEU A 368 25.12 -1.56 -8.34
N LEU A 369 24.99 -0.44 -9.03
CA LEU A 369 25.94 0.67 -8.91
C LEU A 369 26.13 1.06 -7.44
N SER A 370 27.34 1.45 -7.10
CA SER A 370 27.66 1.97 -5.77
C SER A 370 27.01 3.35 -5.53
N PHE A 371 27.11 3.86 -4.30
CA PHE A 371 26.67 5.22 -4.01
C PHE A 371 27.43 6.25 -4.85
N HIS A 372 28.75 6.10 -4.97
CA HIS A 372 29.60 6.99 -5.76
C HIS A 372 29.31 6.92 -7.26
N GLU A 373 29.13 5.72 -7.80
CA GLU A 373 28.81 5.52 -9.22
C GLU A 373 27.44 6.09 -9.57
N MET A 374 26.43 5.92 -8.71
CA MET A 374 25.12 6.54 -8.91
C MET A 374 25.19 8.06 -8.81
N GLN A 375 26.00 8.60 -7.89
CA GLN A 375 26.21 10.05 -7.81
C GLN A 375 26.78 10.60 -9.12
N ARG A 376 27.82 9.95 -9.67
CA ARG A 376 28.41 10.35 -10.96
C ARG A 376 27.39 10.32 -12.11
N GLN A 377 26.45 9.37 -12.11
CA GLN A 377 25.36 9.33 -13.10
C GLN A 377 24.41 10.52 -12.96
N ILE A 378 24.05 10.90 -11.72
CA ILE A 378 23.16 12.04 -11.46
C ILE A 378 23.87 13.35 -11.80
N GLU A 379 25.14 13.51 -11.43
CA GLU A 379 25.97 14.66 -11.81
C GLU A 379 26.07 14.79 -13.34
N TRP A 380 26.24 13.67 -14.05
CA TRP A 380 26.21 13.66 -15.51
C TRP A 380 24.85 14.12 -16.07
N ILE A 381 23.73 13.66 -15.48
CA ILE A 381 22.39 14.08 -15.89
C ILE A 381 22.20 15.59 -15.69
N MET A 382 22.57 16.11 -14.52
CA MET A 382 22.47 17.54 -14.19
C MET A 382 23.33 18.39 -15.14
N ALA A 383 24.58 17.98 -15.38
CA ALA A 383 25.48 18.68 -16.29
C ALA A 383 25.01 18.61 -17.75
N THR A 384 24.47 17.47 -18.19
CA THR A 384 23.92 17.31 -19.55
C THR A 384 22.66 18.17 -19.73
N ALA A 385 21.79 18.23 -18.73
CA ALA A 385 20.61 19.09 -18.76
C ALA A 385 21.00 20.58 -18.90
N GLU A 386 22.04 21.01 -18.19
CA GLU A 386 22.61 22.36 -18.34
C GLU A 386 23.15 22.61 -19.76
N GLN A 387 23.94 21.68 -20.29
CA GLN A 387 24.57 21.80 -21.62
C GLN A 387 23.57 21.84 -22.77
N LEU A 388 22.43 21.14 -22.64
CA LEU A 388 21.37 21.13 -23.65
C LEU A 388 20.55 22.43 -23.67
N GLY A 389 20.72 23.30 -22.67
CA GLY A 389 19.95 24.54 -22.53
C GLY A 389 18.45 24.30 -22.25
N GLU A 390 17.69 25.40 -22.25
CA GLU A 390 16.26 25.38 -21.95
C GLU A 390 15.49 24.47 -22.92
N PRO A 391 14.65 23.54 -22.41
CA PRO A 391 13.72 22.77 -23.24
C PRO A 391 12.66 23.67 -23.88
N THR A 392 12.00 23.15 -24.93
CA THR A 392 10.77 23.78 -25.44
C THR A 392 9.70 23.79 -24.35
N THR A 393 8.74 24.71 -24.43
CA THR A 393 7.66 24.80 -23.43
C THR A 393 6.91 23.49 -23.27
N ALA A 394 6.57 22.82 -24.38
CA ALA A 394 5.89 21.54 -24.35
C ALA A 394 6.76 20.40 -23.79
N GLU A 395 8.05 20.35 -24.11
CA GLU A 395 8.96 19.35 -23.54
C GLU A 395 9.10 19.54 -22.03
N LYS A 396 9.28 20.79 -21.58
CA LYS A 396 9.38 21.17 -20.17
C LYS A 396 8.19 20.69 -19.35
N HIS A 397 7.00 20.81 -19.93
CA HIS A 397 5.73 20.57 -19.26
C HIS A 397 5.06 19.25 -19.63
N LEU A 398 5.76 18.34 -20.33
CA LEU A 398 5.18 17.11 -20.88
C LEU A 398 4.44 16.25 -19.84
N ALA A 399 4.90 16.24 -18.58
CA ALA A 399 4.27 15.44 -17.53
C ALA A 399 2.88 15.96 -17.12
N ALA A 400 2.51 17.19 -17.51
CA ALA A 400 1.18 17.75 -17.28
C ALA A 400 0.07 16.90 -17.92
N LEU A 401 0.39 16.15 -18.97
CA LEU A 401 -0.52 15.18 -19.58
C LEU A 401 -1.01 14.11 -18.58
N THR A 402 -0.23 13.81 -17.53
CA THR A 402 -0.62 12.86 -16.47
C THR A 402 -1.42 13.49 -15.32
N ALA A 403 -1.54 14.82 -15.32
CA ALA A 403 -2.17 15.63 -14.27
C ALA A 403 -3.64 15.98 -14.56
N VAL A 404 -4.18 15.54 -15.70
CA VAL A 404 -5.57 15.80 -16.12
C VAL A 404 -6.47 14.58 -15.97
N GLY A 405 -7.75 14.74 -16.34
CA GLY A 405 -8.73 13.67 -16.38
C GLY A 405 -8.26 12.47 -17.20
N ARG A 406 -8.63 11.26 -16.75
CA ARG A 406 -8.08 10.01 -17.28
C ARG A 406 -8.45 9.75 -18.73
N ILE A 407 -9.63 10.21 -19.16
CA ILE A 407 -10.12 10.07 -20.54
C ILE A 407 -9.25 10.90 -21.48
N GLU A 408 -9.07 12.18 -21.18
CA GLU A 408 -8.23 13.07 -21.97
C GLU A 408 -6.79 12.56 -22.04
N TRP A 409 -6.24 12.10 -20.92
CA TRP A 409 -4.90 11.51 -20.94
C TRP A 409 -4.85 10.23 -21.79
N ALA A 410 -5.86 9.36 -21.72
CA ALA A 410 -5.92 8.15 -22.56
C ALA A 410 -5.93 8.50 -24.06
N GLU A 411 -6.72 9.49 -24.46
CA GLU A 411 -6.84 9.93 -25.85
C GLU A 411 -5.55 10.60 -26.36
N ASN A 412 -4.94 11.48 -25.56
CA ASN A 412 -3.66 12.09 -25.87
C ASN A 412 -2.55 11.04 -25.98
N ARG A 413 -2.51 10.07 -25.06
CA ARG A 413 -1.55 8.96 -25.08
C ARG A 413 -1.71 8.10 -26.34
N GLU A 414 -2.94 7.73 -26.69
CA GLU A 414 -3.25 6.95 -27.90
C GLU A 414 -2.86 7.70 -29.17
N LYS A 415 -3.19 8.99 -29.26
CA LYS A 415 -2.97 9.81 -30.45
C LYS A 415 -1.50 10.15 -30.69
N TYR A 416 -0.75 10.49 -29.64
CA TYR A 416 0.59 11.07 -29.80
C TYR A 416 1.75 10.19 -29.29
N PHE A 417 1.46 9.12 -28.55
CA PHE A 417 2.48 8.29 -27.89
C PHE A 417 2.37 6.80 -28.19
N SER A 418 1.55 6.40 -29.17
CA SER A 418 1.36 5.01 -29.59
C SER A 418 2.46 4.48 -30.51
N GLU A 419 3.20 5.38 -31.19
CA GLU A 419 4.23 5.06 -32.19
C GLU A 419 5.49 5.94 -32.10
N GLY A 420 6.49 5.63 -32.93
CA GLY A 420 7.65 6.50 -33.16
C GLY A 420 8.60 6.69 -31.99
N VAL A 421 9.14 7.91 -31.85
CA VAL A 421 10.08 8.29 -30.77
C VAL A 421 9.35 8.47 -29.43
N ASN A 422 8.13 9.02 -29.46
CA ASN A 422 7.30 9.25 -28.27
C ASN A 422 6.96 7.95 -27.56
N LYS A 423 6.54 6.91 -28.30
CA LYS A 423 6.30 5.57 -27.71
C LYS A 423 7.56 5.03 -27.03
N ARG A 424 8.70 5.08 -27.70
CA ARG A 424 9.96 4.55 -27.16
C ARG A 424 10.40 5.28 -25.90
N SER A 425 10.23 6.60 -25.84
CA SER A 425 10.53 7.41 -24.65
C SER A 425 9.53 7.15 -23.52
N LEU A 426 8.23 7.11 -23.83
CA LEU A 426 7.17 6.79 -22.87
C LEU A 426 7.36 5.39 -22.24
N GLU A 427 7.68 4.38 -23.05
CA GLU A 427 8.00 3.03 -22.56
C GLU A 427 9.17 3.02 -21.56
N MET A 428 10.14 3.94 -21.68
CA MET A 428 11.23 4.07 -20.70
C MET A 428 10.72 4.60 -19.35
N ILE A 429 9.75 5.52 -19.33
CA ILE A 429 9.11 6.01 -18.10
C ILE A 429 8.22 4.93 -17.49
N GLU A 430 7.32 4.38 -18.30
CA GLU A 430 6.34 3.35 -17.90
C GLU A 430 7.04 2.11 -17.32
N SER A 431 8.14 1.67 -17.94
CA SER A 431 8.91 0.52 -17.46
C SER A 431 9.91 0.84 -16.34
N ALA A 432 10.23 2.10 -16.03
CA ALA A 432 11.22 2.45 -15.00
C ALA A 432 10.89 1.83 -13.62
N VAL A 433 11.88 1.56 -12.79
CA VAL A 433 11.66 1.03 -11.42
C VAL A 433 10.81 2.01 -10.61
N PHE A 434 11.09 3.30 -10.69
CA PHE A 434 10.30 4.43 -10.19
C PHE A 434 10.77 5.72 -10.89
N MET A 435 10.07 6.83 -10.67
CA MET A 435 10.43 8.14 -11.20
C MET A 435 11.26 8.92 -10.18
N VAL A 436 12.32 9.59 -10.62
CA VAL A 436 13.14 10.50 -9.80
C VAL A 436 12.98 11.92 -10.32
N VAL A 437 12.65 12.87 -9.46
CA VAL A 437 12.53 14.28 -9.79
C VAL A 437 13.61 15.06 -9.06
N LEU A 438 14.51 15.68 -9.81
CA LEU A 438 15.54 16.58 -9.27
C LEU A 438 14.96 17.99 -9.23
N GLN A 439 14.44 18.37 -8.06
CA GLN A 439 13.70 19.61 -7.87
C GLN A 439 14.64 20.78 -7.60
N GLU A 440 14.42 21.90 -8.29
CA GLU A 440 15.32 23.05 -8.28
C GLU A 440 15.12 23.96 -7.07
N ASN A 441 13.91 24.01 -6.51
CA ASN A 441 13.55 24.90 -5.40
C ASN A 441 13.21 24.09 -4.15
N ALA A 442 13.90 24.38 -3.05
CA ALA A 442 13.58 23.77 -1.76
C ALA A 442 12.44 24.48 -1.03
N PRO A 443 11.55 23.73 -0.37
CA PRO A 443 10.49 24.29 0.47
C PRO A 443 11.06 24.87 1.77
N GLY A 444 10.38 25.88 2.31
CA GLY A 444 10.75 26.52 3.57
C GLY A 444 10.19 25.82 4.82
N ASP A 445 9.04 25.14 4.68
CA ASP A 445 8.34 24.49 5.78
C ASP A 445 7.61 23.21 5.31
N TRP A 446 6.96 22.50 6.24
CA TRP A 446 6.21 21.28 5.91
C TRP A 446 5.00 21.52 5.02
N THR A 447 4.35 22.69 5.13
CA THR A 447 3.16 23.02 4.35
C THR A 447 3.53 23.21 2.87
N SER A 448 4.51 24.08 2.60
CA SER A 448 5.07 24.31 1.26
C SER A 448 5.66 23.04 0.66
N MET A 449 6.36 22.22 1.46
CA MET A 449 6.84 20.91 1.01
C MET A 449 5.69 19.96 0.64
N GLY A 450 4.64 19.92 1.46
CA GLY A 450 3.48 19.07 1.18
C GLY A 450 2.74 19.45 -0.09
N ARG A 451 2.57 20.76 -0.35
CA ARG A 451 2.00 21.28 -1.61
C ARG A 451 2.86 20.89 -2.82
N ASP A 452 4.17 21.11 -2.73
CA ASP A 452 5.07 20.72 -3.81
C ASP A 452 5.08 19.20 -4.05
N LEU A 453 5.02 18.37 -3.02
CA LEU A 453 5.02 16.92 -3.19
C LEU A 453 3.70 16.38 -3.75
N ILE A 454 2.54 16.94 -3.40
CA ILE A 454 1.25 16.41 -3.87
C ILE A 454 0.97 16.75 -5.34
N HIS A 455 1.31 17.97 -5.78
CA HIS A 455 0.98 18.46 -7.13
C HIS A 455 2.14 19.13 -7.87
N GLY A 456 3.18 19.60 -7.16
CA GLY A 456 4.28 20.35 -7.78
C GLY A 456 3.77 21.58 -8.52
N ASP A 457 4.21 21.79 -9.77
CA ASP A 457 3.68 22.84 -10.66
C ASP A 457 2.62 22.30 -11.65
N GLY A 458 2.18 21.06 -11.46
CA GLY A 458 1.28 20.35 -12.38
C GLY A 458 1.98 19.64 -13.52
N SER A 459 3.29 19.82 -13.70
CA SER A 459 4.05 19.30 -14.85
C SER A 459 5.37 18.63 -14.50
N ASN A 460 5.79 18.69 -13.25
CA ASN A 460 7.06 18.17 -12.77
C ASN A 460 6.94 16.83 -12.01
N ARG A 461 5.87 16.07 -12.25
CA ARG A 461 5.62 14.72 -11.68
C ARG A 461 5.02 13.82 -12.76
N TRP A 462 5.37 12.54 -12.75
CA TRP A 462 4.67 11.54 -13.56
C TRP A 462 3.64 10.83 -12.68
N PHE A 463 2.41 11.37 -12.61
CA PHE A 463 1.41 10.97 -11.61
C PHE A 463 0.94 9.51 -11.75
N ASP A 464 1.10 8.92 -12.94
CA ASP A 464 0.81 7.51 -13.22
C ASP A 464 1.82 6.52 -12.61
N LYS A 465 3.03 7.00 -12.25
CA LYS A 465 4.06 6.11 -11.73
C LYS A 465 3.69 5.67 -10.31
N SER A 466 3.98 4.40 -9.96
CA SER A 466 3.73 3.87 -8.61
C SER A 466 4.19 4.83 -7.51
N PHE A 467 5.38 5.43 -7.68
CA PHE A 467 5.77 6.63 -6.96
C PHE A 467 6.82 7.47 -7.71
N ASN A 468 6.85 8.75 -7.37
CA ASN A 468 7.87 9.73 -7.72
C ASN A 468 8.70 10.04 -6.47
N LEU A 469 10.01 9.77 -6.52
CA LEU A 469 10.98 10.26 -5.53
C LEU A 469 11.37 11.68 -5.88
N VAL A 470 11.10 12.64 -5.01
CA VAL A 470 11.48 14.05 -5.20
C VAL A 470 12.70 14.35 -4.34
N VAL A 471 13.76 14.88 -4.97
CA VAL A 471 15.01 15.27 -4.31
C VAL A 471 15.26 16.74 -4.58
N TYR A 472 15.22 17.57 -3.53
CA TYR A 472 15.38 19.02 -3.62
C TYR A 472 16.86 19.42 -3.74
N ASN A 473 17.13 20.60 -4.28
CA ASN A 473 18.47 21.16 -4.50
C ASN A 473 19.34 21.21 -3.22
N ASN A 474 18.69 21.28 -2.05
CA ASN A 474 19.32 21.32 -0.75
C ASN A 474 19.43 19.94 -0.07
N GLY A 475 19.09 18.85 -0.76
CA GLY A 475 19.17 17.48 -0.24
C GLY A 475 17.97 17.04 0.60
N LEU A 476 16.91 17.85 0.74
CA LEU A 476 15.63 17.33 1.24
C LEU A 476 15.03 16.31 0.26
N ILE A 477 14.22 15.40 0.78
CA ILE A 477 13.57 14.36 -0.01
C ILE A 477 12.11 14.19 0.38
N GLY A 478 11.29 13.78 -0.56
CA GLY A 478 9.91 13.34 -0.31
C GLY A 478 9.44 12.42 -1.41
N PHE A 479 8.19 11.98 -1.36
CA PHE A 479 7.60 11.25 -2.48
C PHE A 479 6.15 11.63 -2.74
N ASN A 480 5.73 11.38 -3.97
CA ASN A 480 4.34 11.32 -4.41
C ASN A 480 4.04 9.87 -4.84
N ALA A 481 2.88 9.31 -4.53
CA ALA A 481 2.53 7.92 -4.84
C ALA A 481 1.13 7.79 -5.44
N GLU A 482 1.03 6.97 -6.48
CA GLU A 482 -0.25 6.54 -7.07
C GLU A 482 -0.93 5.53 -6.13
N HIS A 483 -2.26 5.60 -5.98
CA HIS A 483 -2.95 4.89 -4.89
C HIS A 483 -3.53 3.52 -5.30
N ALA A 484 -3.80 3.25 -6.57
CA ALA A 484 -4.47 2.01 -6.98
C ALA A 484 -3.69 0.76 -6.60
N TRP A 485 -2.35 0.78 -6.73
CA TRP A 485 -1.51 -0.41 -6.52
C TRP A 485 -1.37 -0.85 -5.05
N ALA A 486 -1.50 0.05 -4.07
CA ALA A 486 -1.38 -0.28 -2.64
C ALA A 486 -2.02 0.75 -1.70
N ASP A 487 -2.19 0.34 -0.44
CA ASP A 487 -2.57 1.23 0.65
C ASP A 487 -1.34 1.92 1.27
N ALA A 488 -1.51 3.15 1.76
CA ALA A 488 -0.43 3.97 2.31
C ALA A 488 0.53 3.29 3.31
N PRO A 489 0.09 2.38 4.22
CA PRO A 489 0.99 1.68 5.13
C PRO A 489 2.10 0.87 4.43
N ALA A 490 1.85 0.34 3.22
CA ALA A 490 2.85 -0.40 2.48
C ALA A 490 4.03 0.50 2.08
N MET A 491 3.72 1.69 1.52
CA MET A 491 4.73 2.68 1.14
C MET A 491 5.40 3.32 2.37
N ALA A 492 4.64 3.59 3.43
CA ALA A 492 5.18 4.14 4.68
C ALA A 492 6.27 3.25 5.30
N HIS A 493 6.09 1.92 5.27
CA HIS A 493 7.12 0.98 5.75
C HIS A 493 8.43 1.12 4.95
N VAL A 494 8.34 1.18 3.61
CA VAL A 494 9.53 1.27 2.76
C VAL A 494 10.21 2.62 2.89
N TRP A 495 9.42 3.68 2.97
CA TRP A 495 9.91 5.03 3.21
C TRP A 495 10.71 5.12 4.51
N GLU A 496 10.13 4.61 5.59
CA GLU A 496 10.79 4.57 6.90
C GLU A 496 12.05 3.71 6.89
N TRP A 497 12.03 2.56 6.21
CA TRP A 497 13.21 1.71 6.06
C TRP A 497 14.33 2.42 5.30
N VAL A 498 14.02 3.10 4.20
CA VAL A 498 15.00 3.80 3.35
C VAL A 498 15.64 4.97 4.08
N ILE A 499 14.84 5.78 4.80
CA ILE A 499 15.33 6.93 5.57
C ILE A 499 16.21 6.47 6.73
N THR A 500 15.76 5.50 7.51
CA THR A 500 16.55 4.96 8.64
C THR A 500 17.86 4.33 8.17
N LYS A 501 17.88 3.69 6.98
CA LYS A 501 19.14 3.23 6.36
C LYS A 501 20.03 4.37 5.89
N ALA A 502 19.49 5.43 5.31
CA ALA A 502 20.28 6.59 4.90
C ALA A 502 20.98 7.27 6.10
N LEU A 503 20.34 7.29 7.27
CA LEU A 503 20.89 7.84 8.51
C LEU A 503 21.95 6.93 9.18
N THR A 504 21.89 5.61 8.95
CA THR A 504 22.75 4.63 9.65
C THR A 504 23.96 4.16 8.84
N LEU A 505 23.93 4.30 7.51
CA LEU A 505 25.02 3.83 6.64
C LEU A 505 26.23 4.77 6.58
N ASP A 506 26.08 6.03 7.02
CA ASP A 506 27.06 7.11 6.88
C ASP A 506 27.81 7.13 5.53
N PRO A 507 27.09 7.26 4.40
CA PRO A 507 27.71 7.13 3.08
C PRO A 507 28.36 8.44 2.57
N TYR A 508 28.46 9.50 3.38
CA TYR A 508 28.87 10.83 2.93
C TYR A 508 30.22 11.29 3.51
N LEU A 509 30.99 12.01 2.73
CA LEU A 509 32.18 12.74 3.15
C LEU A 509 31.78 14.09 3.78
N PRO A 510 32.68 14.77 4.53
CA PRO A 510 32.40 16.08 5.09
C PRO A 510 32.01 17.16 4.07
N ASN A 511 32.41 17.01 2.80
CA ASN A 511 32.03 17.89 1.70
C ASN A 511 30.64 17.58 1.10
N GLY A 512 29.89 16.62 1.68
CA GLY A 512 28.56 16.23 1.25
C GLY A 512 28.50 15.23 0.09
N HIS A 513 29.62 14.93 -0.57
CA HIS A 513 29.67 13.89 -1.62
C HIS A 513 29.67 12.49 -1.01
N THR A 514 29.27 11.48 -1.78
CA THR A 514 29.33 10.08 -1.35
C THR A 514 30.79 9.60 -1.20
N LYS A 515 31.02 8.76 -0.20
CA LYS A 515 32.30 8.08 0.01
C LYS A 515 32.56 7.11 -1.14
N CYS A 516 33.75 7.20 -1.73
CA CYS A 516 34.24 6.22 -2.68
C CYS A 516 35.04 5.13 -1.96
N VAL A 517 34.72 3.86 -2.19
CA VAL A 517 35.27 2.73 -1.42
C VAL A 517 36.56 2.18 -2.06
N SER A 518 36.80 2.45 -3.35
CA SER A 518 38.01 1.97 -4.04
C SER A 518 38.44 2.82 -5.24
N GLU A 519 39.70 2.73 -5.67
CA GLU A 519 40.18 3.36 -6.92
C GLU A 519 39.50 2.80 -8.18
N LYS A 520 39.07 1.53 -8.13
CA LYS A 520 38.30 0.90 -9.21
C LYS A 520 36.93 1.57 -9.40
N GLU A 521 36.32 2.04 -8.33
CA GLU A 521 35.02 2.71 -8.35
C GLU A 521 35.14 4.15 -8.90
N LYS A 522 36.22 4.87 -8.57
CA LYS A 522 36.54 6.18 -9.16
C LYS A 522 36.71 6.11 -10.68
N SER A 523 37.45 5.10 -11.15
CA SER A 523 37.78 4.91 -12.56
C SER A 523 36.78 4.01 -13.31
N SER A 524 35.66 3.66 -12.69
CA SER A 524 34.65 2.79 -13.29
C SER A 524 34.04 3.39 -14.55
N LEU A 525 33.88 2.56 -15.58
CA LEU A 525 33.13 2.90 -16.79
C LEU A 525 31.63 2.71 -16.50
N LEU A 526 30.91 3.82 -16.44
CA LEU A 526 29.48 3.82 -16.14
C LEU A 526 28.63 3.44 -17.37
N PRO A 527 27.47 2.79 -17.15
CA PRO A 527 26.50 2.59 -18.22
C PRO A 527 25.95 3.95 -18.68
N ALA A 528 25.86 4.16 -19.99
CA ALA A 528 25.43 5.46 -20.52
C ALA A 528 23.98 5.75 -20.11
N CYS A 529 23.78 6.91 -19.47
CA CYS A 529 22.47 7.53 -19.37
C CYS A 529 22.00 7.96 -20.76
N LYS A 530 20.68 8.00 -20.97
CA LYS A 530 20.08 8.40 -22.25
C LYS A 530 19.09 9.54 -22.03
N VAL A 531 19.26 10.63 -22.76
CA VAL A 531 18.25 11.68 -22.88
C VAL A 531 17.06 11.11 -23.66
N MET A 532 15.86 11.21 -23.11
CA MET A 532 14.64 10.83 -23.81
C MET A 532 14.27 11.91 -24.82
N GLN A 533 13.88 11.51 -26.01
CA GLN A 533 13.56 12.43 -27.10
C GLN A 533 12.05 12.43 -27.33
N TRP A 534 11.51 13.59 -27.67
CA TRP A 534 10.10 13.79 -27.89
C TRP A 534 9.89 14.46 -29.24
N ASP A 535 8.96 13.93 -30.02
CA ASP A 535 8.40 14.58 -31.18
C ASP A 535 7.25 15.47 -30.71
N VAL A 536 7.56 16.76 -30.63
CA VAL A 536 6.66 17.81 -30.17
C VAL A 536 6.02 18.47 -31.40
N SER A 537 5.10 17.75 -32.03
CA SER A 537 4.22 18.35 -33.04
C SER A 537 3.30 19.41 -32.41
N ASP A 538 2.76 20.33 -33.21
CA ASP A 538 1.80 21.36 -32.77
C ASP A 538 0.63 20.77 -31.93
N GLY A 539 0.20 19.55 -32.27
CA GLY A 539 -0.86 18.84 -31.53
C GLY A 539 -0.44 18.38 -30.13
N VAL A 540 0.83 17.96 -29.95
CA VAL A 540 1.39 17.61 -28.63
C VAL A 540 1.55 18.85 -27.80
N GLU A 541 2.09 19.92 -28.39
CA GLU A 541 2.26 21.21 -27.71
C GLU A 541 0.93 21.75 -27.19
N HIS A 542 -0.11 21.78 -28.03
CA HIS A 542 -1.45 22.18 -27.60
C HIS A 542 -2.01 21.31 -26.46
N ALA A 543 -1.86 19.98 -26.55
CA ALA A 543 -2.32 19.07 -25.51
C ALA A 543 -1.60 19.29 -24.16
N VAL A 544 -0.29 19.53 -24.20
CA VAL A 544 0.51 19.84 -23.01
C VAL A 544 0.08 21.17 -22.39
N HIS A 545 -0.07 22.22 -23.20
CA HIS A 545 -0.52 23.54 -22.72
C HIS A 545 -1.89 23.47 -22.07
N LYS A 546 -2.87 22.86 -22.75
CA LYS A 546 -4.21 22.66 -22.21
C LYS A 546 -4.18 21.89 -20.89
N SER A 547 -3.40 20.81 -20.84
CA SER A 547 -3.28 19.99 -19.64
C SER A 547 -2.64 20.74 -18.46
N LEU A 548 -1.65 21.58 -18.75
CA LEU A 548 -1.01 22.43 -17.76
C LEU A 548 -1.98 23.48 -17.20
N GLU A 549 -2.75 24.15 -18.04
CA GLU A 549 -3.76 25.14 -17.61
C GLU A 549 -4.84 24.50 -16.72
N GLU A 550 -5.28 23.30 -17.06
CA GLU A 550 -6.21 22.51 -16.22
C GLU A 550 -5.58 22.15 -14.87
N ALA A 551 -4.37 21.60 -14.88
CA ALA A 551 -3.66 21.26 -13.65
C ALA A 551 -3.43 22.49 -12.76
N GLN A 552 -3.05 23.63 -13.33
CA GLN A 552 -2.83 24.88 -12.60
C GLN A 552 -4.12 25.43 -12.00
N ARG A 553 -5.26 25.31 -12.69
CA ARG A 553 -6.58 25.66 -12.13
C ARG A 553 -6.90 24.81 -10.90
N GLU A 554 -6.65 23.50 -10.97
CA GLU A 554 -6.89 22.61 -9.84
C GLU A 554 -5.96 22.94 -8.65
N ILE A 555 -4.67 23.15 -8.92
CA ILE A 555 -3.66 23.57 -7.93
C ILE A 555 -4.06 24.88 -7.25
N ALA A 556 -4.57 25.85 -7.99
CA ALA A 556 -4.99 27.14 -7.45
C ALA A 556 -6.14 27.00 -6.43
N THR A 557 -6.95 25.95 -6.52
CA THR A 557 -8.03 25.67 -5.57
C THR A 557 -7.59 24.83 -4.37
N PHE A 558 -6.41 24.21 -4.39
CA PHE A 558 -5.98 23.30 -3.33
C PHE A 558 -5.42 24.05 -2.11
N ASP A 559 -6.01 23.83 -0.93
CA ASP A 559 -5.50 24.33 0.34
C ASP A 559 -4.91 23.20 1.19
N LEU A 560 -3.80 23.47 1.86
CA LEU A 560 -3.12 22.51 2.73
C LEU A 560 -2.49 23.23 3.91
N ARG A 561 -2.66 22.65 5.10
CA ARG A 561 -1.94 23.03 6.31
C ARG A 561 -1.32 21.81 6.96
N VAL A 562 0.00 21.85 7.17
CA VAL A 562 0.74 20.79 7.89
C VAL A 562 1.25 21.35 9.23
N ILE A 563 0.91 20.68 10.33
CA ILE A 563 1.19 21.12 11.70
C ILE A 563 1.59 19.94 12.58
N ALA A 564 2.30 20.21 13.69
CA ALA A 564 2.51 19.25 14.76
C ALA A 564 2.03 19.82 16.09
N HIS A 565 1.36 18.98 16.86
CA HIS A 565 0.99 19.22 18.23
C HIS A 565 2.02 18.56 19.15
N ASP A 566 2.74 19.38 19.92
CA ASP A 566 3.85 18.94 20.79
C ASP A 566 3.58 19.12 22.29
N ASP A 567 2.45 19.76 22.66
CA ASP A 567 2.09 20.00 24.06
C ASP A 567 1.86 18.69 24.82
N TYR A 568 1.33 17.68 24.12
CA TYR A 568 1.18 16.31 24.58
C TYR A 568 0.86 15.37 23.42
N GLY A 569 1.01 14.06 23.65
CA GLY A 569 0.65 13.03 22.69
C GLY A 569 0.04 11.80 23.35
N LYS A 570 0.27 10.61 22.75
CA LYS A 570 -0.29 9.34 23.24
C LYS A 570 0.03 9.05 24.71
N GLY A 571 1.14 9.58 25.25
CA GLY A 571 1.52 9.41 26.65
C GLY A 571 0.49 10.00 27.62
N LEU A 572 0.06 11.25 27.38
CA LEU A 572 -1.00 11.89 28.18
C LEU A 572 -2.37 11.32 27.86
N ILE A 573 -2.68 11.07 26.58
CA ILE A 573 -4.00 10.57 26.16
C ILE A 573 -4.33 9.24 26.85
N LYS A 574 -3.36 8.35 27.04
CA LYS A 574 -3.56 7.09 27.77
C LYS A 574 -4.05 7.29 29.21
N LYS A 575 -3.83 8.45 29.85
CA LYS A 575 -4.32 8.75 31.21
C LYS A 575 -5.84 8.94 31.25
N PHE A 576 -6.46 9.36 30.14
CA PHE A 576 -7.92 9.38 29.97
C PHE A 576 -8.54 7.98 29.90
N ARG A 577 -7.70 6.92 29.82
CA ARG A 577 -8.10 5.51 29.65
C ARG A 577 -8.81 5.24 28.32
N VAL A 578 -8.45 5.99 27.28
CA VAL A 578 -8.97 5.84 25.91
C VAL A 578 -7.86 5.52 24.92
N SER A 579 -8.24 5.07 23.72
CA SER A 579 -7.32 4.94 22.58
C SER A 579 -6.83 6.31 22.12
N PRO A 580 -5.52 6.51 21.85
CA PRO A 580 -5.02 7.72 21.20
C PRO A 580 -5.73 8.06 19.90
N ASP A 581 -6.03 7.04 19.10
CA ASP A 581 -6.71 7.18 17.81
C ASP A 581 -8.16 7.66 17.99
N GLY A 582 -8.92 7.03 18.91
CA GLY A 582 -10.28 7.46 19.24
C GLY A 582 -10.33 8.87 19.81
N PHE A 583 -9.34 9.27 20.63
CA PHE A 583 -9.25 10.64 21.15
C PHE A 583 -9.03 11.66 20.01
N ILE A 584 -8.11 11.37 19.07
CA ILE A 584 -7.86 12.23 17.91
C ILE A 584 -9.13 12.35 17.06
N GLN A 585 -9.82 11.23 16.80
CA GLN A 585 -11.07 11.23 16.03
C GLN A 585 -12.18 12.05 16.69
N MET A 586 -12.30 12.00 18.03
CA MET A 586 -13.23 12.85 18.76
C MET A 586 -12.84 14.33 18.73
N ALA A 587 -11.55 14.65 18.80
CA ALA A 587 -11.06 16.01 18.63
C ALA A 587 -11.39 16.55 17.22
N LEU A 588 -11.25 15.72 16.19
CA LEU A 588 -11.63 16.06 14.81
C LEU A 588 -13.13 16.32 14.67
N GLN A 589 -13.99 15.52 15.34
CA GLN A 589 -15.44 15.76 15.31
C GLN A 589 -15.80 17.08 16.02
N LEU A 590 -15.16 17.37 17.15
CA LEU A 590 -15.37 18.63 17.87
C LEU A 590 -14.92 19.85 17.06
N ALA A 591 -13.74 19.75 16.44
CA ALA A 591 -13.22 20.79 15.55
C ALA A 591 -14.14 21.05 14.36
N TYR A 592 -14.61 19.98 13.70
CA TYR A 592 -15.54 20.08 12.59
C TYR A 592 -16.86 20.75 13.00
N TYR A 593 -17.43 20.35 14.14
CA TYR A 593 -18.68 20.95 14.62
C TYR A 593 -18.52 22.44 14.95
N ARG A 594 -17.43 22.85 15.59
CA ARG A 594 -17.13 24.27 15.87
C ARG A 594 -16.97 25.09 14.59
N ASN A 595 -16.37 24.48 13.58
CA ASN A 595 -16.08 25.13 12.30
C ASN A 595 -17.32 25.22 11.39
N GLN A 596 -18.14 24.17 11.34
CA GLN A 596 -19.24 24.02 10.37
C GLN A 596 -20.64 24.14 10.98
N GLY A 597 -20.76 24.15 12.31
CA GLY A 597 -22.04 24.15 13.03
C GLY A 597 -22.88 22.87 12.83
N THR A 598 -22.32 21.83 12.21
CA THR A 598 -23.02 20.60 11.86
C THR A 598 -22.15 19.37 12.09
N ILE A 599 -22.78 18.21 12.16
CA ILE A 599 -22.09 16.91 12.18
C ILE A 599 -22.20 16.33 10.78
N THR A 600 -21.08 15.85 10.24
CA THR A 600 -21.02 15.26 8.91
C THR A 600 -20.65 13.79 8.97
N GLN A 601 -20.79 13.09 7.85
CA GLN A 601 -20.28 11.74 7.72
C GLN A 601 -18.75 11.73 7.60
N THR A 602 -18.11 11.00 8.51
CA THR A 602 -16.64 10.92 8.60
C THR A 602 -16.14 9.54 8.19
N TYR A 603 -15.15 9.51 7.29
CA TYR A 603 -14.43 8.31 6.87
C TYR A 603 -13.13 8.18 7.66
N GLU A 604 -12.83 6.98 8.14
CA GLU A 604 -11.49 6.63 8.62
C GLU A 604 -11.06 5.30 8.01
N SER A 605 -9.82 5.25 7.50
CA SER A 605 -9.26 4.03 6.92
C SER A 605 -8.76 3.06 8.00
N SER A 606 -9.17 1.79 7.92
CA SER A 606 -8.64 0.70 8.72
C SER A 606 -8.12 -0.45 7.84
N MET A 607 -6.97 -1.01 8.18
CA MET A 607 -6.38 -2.09 7.37
C MET A 607 -7.12 -3.43 7.54
N THR A 608 -7.32 -4.14 6.44
CA THR A 608 -7.79 -5.55 6.45
C THR A 608 -6.66 -6.53 6.10
N ARG A 609 -5.40 -6.10 6.23
CA ARG A 609 -4.19 -6.92 5.97
C ARG A 609 -4.02 -8.13 6.90
N LEU A 610 -4.90 -8.32 7.89
CA LEU A 610 -5.03 -9.59 8.62
C LEU A 610 -5.62 -10.73 7.76
N TYR A 611 -6.06 -10.42 6.54
CA TYR A 611 -6.60 -11.36 5.57
C TYR A 611 -5.73 -11.39 4.33
N ARG A 612 -5.77 -12.52 3.63
CA ARG A 612 -5.12 -12.68 2.32
C ARG A 612 -5.65 -11.61 1.37
N ASP A 613 -4.71 -10.93 0.71
CA ASP A 613 -4.97 -9.82 -0.23
C ASP A 613 -5.84 -8.70 0.34
N GLY A 614 -5.86 -8.54 1.67
CA GLY A 614 -6.61 -7.48 2.33
C GLY A 614 -6.14 -6.08 1.92
N ARG A 615 -7.11 -5.19 1.69
CA ARG A 615 -6.93 -3.75 1.46
C ARG A 615 -7.32 -2.98 2.71
N THR A 616 -8.42 -2.23 2.62
CA THR A 616 -8.98 -1.38 3.68
C THR A 616 -10.44 -1.71 3.94
N GLU A 617 -10.90 -1.36 5.13
CA GLU A 617 -12.29 -1.21 5.52
C GLU A 617 -12.48 0.19 6.12
N THR A 618 -13.71 0.67 6.20
CA THR A 618 -14.05 1.96 6.78
C THR A 618 -14.44 1.82 8.24
N VAL A 619 -13.83 2.65 9.08
CA VAL A 619 -14.37 3.01 10.39
C VAL A 619 -15.20 4.28 10.20
N ARG A 620 -16.35 4.34 10.87
CA ARG A 620 -17.27 5.48 10.86
C ARG A 620 -17.20 6.12 12.24
N PRO A 621 -16.38 7.18 12.44
CA PRO A 621 -16.17 7.76 13.76
C PRO A 621 -17.42 8.44 14.33
N VAL A 622 -18.35 8.84 13.45
CA VAL A 622 -19.58 9.52 13.84
C VAL A 622 -20.61 8.50 14.26
N THR A 623 -21.00 8.59 15.53
CA THR A 623 -21.89 7.72 16.27
C THR A 623 -22.77 8.57 17.18
N ASP A 624 -23.82 8.01 17.75
CA ASP A 624 -24.65 8.71 18.75
C ASP A 624 -23.80 9.16 19.94
N GLU A 625 -22.85 8.31 20.35
CA GLU A 625 -21.94 8.57 21.45
C GLU A 625 -20.96 9.71 21.12
N SER A 626 -20.42 9.77 19.90
CA SER A 626 -19.58 10.91 19.48
C SER A 626 -20.38 12.20 19.36
N LYS A 627 -21.62 12.15 18.85
CA LYS A 627 -22.52 13.30 18.76
C LYS A 627 -22.85 13.85 20.14
N ALA A 628 -23.19 12.98 21.10
CA ALA A 628 -23.43 13.36 22.47
C ALA A 628 -22.20 14.02 23.12
N PHE A 629 -21.01 13.47 22.91
CA PHE A 629 -19.75 14.08 23.38
C PHE A 629 -19.53 15.48 22.79
N VAL A 630 -19.65 15.63 21.47
CA VAL A 630 -19.41 16.92 20.79
C VAL A 630 -20.39 17.99 21.28
N LEU A 631 -21.69 17.66 21.34
CA LEU A 631 -22.72 18.60 21.81
C LEU A 631 -22.54 18.98 23.28
N ALA A 632 -22.18 18.02 24.14
CA ALA A 632 -21.84 18.32 25.53
C ALA A 632 -20.62 19.24 25.62
N MET A 633 -19.60 19.05 24.79
CA MET A 633 -18.36 19.80 24.90
C MET A 633 -18.49 21.28 24.50
N VAL A 634 -19.46 21.61 23.65
CA VAL A 634 -19.81 23.00 23.28
C VAL A 634 -20.87 23.64 24.18
N ASP A 635 -21.49 22.86 25.06
CA ASP A 635 -22.44 23.34 26.04
C ASP A 635 -21.72 23.65 27.38
N ASP A 636 -21.70 24.92 27.75
CA ASP A 636 -21.07 25.39 28.99
C ASP A 636 -21.83 24.95 30.25
N SER A 637 -23.11 24.56 30.13
CA SER A 637 -23.91 24.09 31.26
C SER A 637 -23.63 22.63 31.65
N THR A 638 -23.04 21.84 30.75
CA THR A 638 -22.75 20.43 31.02
C THR A 638 -21.55 20.28 31.99
N PRO A 639 -21.66 19.50 33.08
CA PRO A 639 -20.54 19.28 34.01
C PRO A 639 -19.32 18.59 33.37
N ARG A 640 -18.12 18.88 33.90
CA ARG A 640 -16.84 18.32 33.41
C ARG A 640 -16.83 16.79 33.45
N GLU A 641 -17.32 16.20 34.54
CA GLU A 641 -17.39 14.75 34.74
C GLU A 641 -18.23 14.09 33.66
N THR A 642 -19.35 14.71 33.29
CA THR A 642 -20.22 14.25 32.20
C THR A 642 -19.51 14.34 30.85
N LYS A 643 -18.82 15.46 30.57
CA LYS A 643 -18.00 15.62 29.34
C LYS A 643 -16.93 14.51 29.23
N LEU A 644 -16.25 14.22 30.33
CA LEU A 644 -15.21 13.17 30.38
C LEU A 644 -15.80 11.76 30.18
N GLN A 645 -16.95 11.46 30.80
CA GLN A 645 -17.62 10.17 30.62
C GLN A 645 -18.08 9.97 29.17
N LEU A 646 -18.68 11.00 28.56
CA LEU A 646 -19.09 10.95 27.15
C LEU A 646 -17.89 10.78 26.21
N LEU A 647 -16.77 11.47 26.47
CA LEU A 647 -15.53 11.28 25.73
C LEU A 647 -15.07 9.81 25.78
N GLN A 648 -15.03 9.23 26.98
CA GLN A 648 -14.63 7.83 27.17
C GLN A 648 -15.57 6.87 26.45
N GLN A 649 -16.88 7.09 26.54
CA GLN A 649 -17.87 6.27 25.85
C GLN A 649 -17.71 6.34 24.33
N ALA A 650 -17.58 7.55 23.76
CA ALA A 650 -17.39 7.74 22.33
C ALA A 650 -16.09 7.08 21.83
N CYS A 651 -14.99 7.20 22.59
CA CYS A 651 -13.73 6.56 22.26
C CYS A 651 -13.80 5.02 22.33
N ASN A 652 -14.57 4.46 23.26
CA ASN A 652 -14.77 3.02 23.37
C ASN A 652 -15.54 2.47 22.16
N VAL A 653 -16.62 3.16 21.76
CA VAL A 653 -17.41 2.79 20.57
C VAL A 653 -16.57 2.90 19.29
N HIS A 654 -15.78 3.97 19.17
CA HIS A 654 -14.81 4.12 18.07
C HIS A 654 -13.81 2.95 18.03
N GLN A 655 -13.22 2.59 19.17
CA GLN A 655 -12.27 1.49 19.25
C GLN A 655 -12.90 0.14 18.86
N ASP A 656 -14.15 -0.10 19.26
CA ASP A 656 -14.89 -1.30 18.85
C ASP A 656 -15.21 -1.29 17.35
N GLY A 657 -15.54 -0.13 16.77
CA GLY A 657 -15.65 0.07 15.33
C GLY A 657 -14.36 -0.33 14.60
N TYR A 658 -13.21 0.13 15.08
CA TYR A 658 -11.89 -0.21 14.52
C TYR A 658 -11.59 -1.71 14.61
N ARG A 659 -11.85 -2.34 15.77
CA ARG A 659 -11.70 -3.80 15.95
C ARG A 659 -12.60 -4.60 15.01
N ASN A 660 -13.83 -4.14 14.79
CA ASN A 660 -14.79 -4.74 13.88
C ASN A 660 -14.33 -4.62 12.42
N ALA A 661 -13.86 -3.45 12.00
CA ALA A 661 -13.29 -3.25 10.67
C ALA A 661 -12.10 -4.19 10.40
N MET A 662 -11.12 -4.24 11.31
CA MET A 662 -9.98 -5.17 11.22
C MET A 662 -10.37 -6.66 11.24
N SER A 663 -11.53 -6.98 11.81
CA SER A 663 -12.08 -8.34 11.90
C SER A 663 -13.04 -8.68 10.76
N GLY A 664 -13.08 -7.88 9.69
CA GLY A 664 -13.93 -8.13 8.53
C GLY A 664 -15.42 -8.03 8.84
N LYS A 665 -15.79 -7.24 9.85
CA LYS A 665 -17.18 -6.95 10.27
C LYS A 665 -17.58 -5.50 9.96
N GLY A 666 -16.90 -4.86 9.02
CA GLY A 666 -17.24 -3.51 8.60
C GLY A 666 -18.55 -3.43 7.82
N VAL A 667 -18.95 -2.20 7.52
CA VAL A 667 -20.19 -1.89 6.82
C VAL A 667 -19.92 -1.67 5.34
N ASP A 668 -18.95 -0.80 5.07
CA ASP A 668 -18.79 -0.14 3.78
C ASP A 668 -18.34 -1.06 2.64
N ARG A 669 -17.32 -1.90 2.84
CA ARG A 669 -16.91 -2.84 1.78
C ARG A 669 -18.00 -3.86 1.47
N HIS A 670 -18.78 -4.25 2.48
CA HIS A 670 -19.88 -5.19 2.26
C HIS A 670 -21.01 -4.54 1.44
N LEU A 671 -21.46 -3.33 1.79
CA LEU A 671 -22.46 -2.60 1.00
C LEU A 671 -21.97 -2.29 -0.42
N PHE A 672 -20.71 -1.90 -0.57
CA PHE A 672 -20.09 -1.69 -1.88
C PHE A 672 -20.12 -2.95 -2.75
N THR A 673 -19.71 -4.11 -2.23
CA THR A 673 -19.72 -5.36 -3.00
C THR A 673 -21.14 -5.85 -3.31
N LEU A 674 -22.11 -5.63 -2.42
CA LEU A 674 -23.53 -5.86 -2.70
C LEU A 674 -24.02 -4.96 -3.85
N TYR A 675 -23.58 -3.71 -3.90
CA TYR A 675 -23.90 -2.77 -4.98
C TYR A 675 -23.25 -3.18 -6.31
N CYS A 676 -21.97 -3.56 -6.32
CA CYS A 676 -21.34 -4.13 -7.52
C CYS A 676 -22.12 -5.33 -8.05
N THR A 677 -22.60 -6.18 -7.13
CA THR A 677 -23.42 -7.34 -7.48
C THR A 677 -24.77 -6.91 -8.05
N SER A 678 -25.46 -5.93 -7.45
CA SER A 678 -26.76 -5.46 -7.94
C SER A 678 -26.64 -4.86 -9.34
N VAL A 679 -25.63 -4.01 -9.55
CA VAL A 679 -25.28 -3.44 -10.85
C VAL A 679 -24.99 -4.53 -11.87
N GLY A 680 -24.19 -5.55 -11.52
CA GLY A 680 -23.88 -6.67 -12.41
C GLY A 680 -25.10 -7.52 -12.84
N PHE A 681 -26.20 -7.47 -12.08
CA PHE A 681 -27.46 -8.12 -12.44
C PHE A 681 -28.49 -7.18 -13.06
N GLY A 682 -28.14 -5.91 -13.32
CA GLY A 682 -29.11 -4.90 -13.76
C GLY A 682 -30.21 -4.63 -12.72
N LEU A 683 -29.92 -4.86 -11.43
CA LEU A 683 -30.84 -4.64 -10.33
C LEU A 683 -30.59 -3.27 -9.71
N GLU A 684 -31.62 -2.44 -9.70
CA GLU A 684 -31.61 -1.19 -8.95
C GLU A 684 -32.05 -1.44 -7.50
N SER A 685 -31.17 -1.17 -6.54
CA SER A 685 -31.51 -1.21 -5.11
C SER A 685 -31.58 0.21 -4.56
N PRO A 686 -32.77 0.71 -4.18
CA PRO A 686 -32.92 2.03 -3.55
C PRO A 686 -32.11 2.17 -2.27
N PHE A 687 -32.05 1.10 -1.44
CA PHE A 687 -31.26 1.09 -0.22
C PHE A 687 -29.76 1.26 -0.49
N LEU A 688 -29.20 0.47 -1.41
CA LEU A 688 -27.77 0.56 -1.72
C LEU A 688 -27.42 1.90 -2.37
N LYS A 689 -28.25 2.42 -3.29
CA LYS A 689 -28.08 3.77 -3.86
C LYS A 689 -28.08 4.82 -2.74
N ASN A 690 -29.04 4.80 -1.84
CA ASN A 690 -29.11 5.74 -0.70
C ASN A 690 -27.89 5.62 0.23
N ALA A 691 -27.51 4.38 0.60
CA ALA A 691 -26.41 4.12 1.52
C ALA A 691 -25.04 4.55 1.00
N LEU A 692 -24.85 4.50 -0.32
CA LEU A 692 -23.60 4.88 -0.99
C LEU A 692 -23.60 6.34 -1.48
N ALA A 693 -24.72 7.08 -1.40
CA ALA A 693 -24.84 8.43 -1.97
C ALA A 693 -24.38 9.57 -1.02
N ARG A 694 -24.32 9.34 0.29
CA ARG A 694 -23.93 10.38 1.27
C ARG A 694 -22.43 10.72 1.26
N PRO A 695 -22.04 11.99 1.07
CA PRO A 695 -20.64 12.37 0.87
C PRO A 695 -19.81 12.28 2.16
N TRP A 696 -18.52 12.00 1.98
CA TRP A 696 -17.54 11.93 3.07
C TRP A 696 -16.82 13.26 3.24
N ARG A 697 -17.50 14.24 3.85
CA ARG A 697 -16.92 15.59 4.00
C ARG A 697 -15.75 15.66 4.97
N LEU A 698 -15.55 14.65 5.81
CA LEU A 698 -14.33 14.52 6.60
C LEU A 698 -13.71 13.15 6.31
N SER A 699 -12.66 13.13 5.50
CA SER A 699 -11.92 11.91 5.18
C SER A 699 -10.63 11.88 5.98
N THR A 700 -10.42 10.82 6.74
CA THR A 700 -9.30 10.72 7.67
C THR A 700 -8.46 9.45 7.47
N SER A 701 -7.16 9.54 7.74
CA SER A 701 -6.28 8.38 7.75
C SER A 701 -5.19 8.50 8.80
N GLN A 702 -4.99 7.44 9.58
CA GLN A 702 -3.81 7.32 10.42
C GLN A 702 -2.66 6.66 9.64
N GLN A 703 -1.47 7.24 9.71
CA GLN A 703 -0.25 6.61 9.20
C GLN A 703 0.55 5.97 10.33
N PRO A 704 0.92 4.68 10.23
CA PRO A 704 1.74 4.03 11.24
C PRO A 704 3.21 4.49 11.14
N GLN A 705 3.85 4.61 12.29
CA GLN A 705 5.28 4.84 12.43
C GLN A 705 5.91 3.72 13.26
N GLN A 706 7.22 3.55 13.16
CA GLN A 706 8.03 2.53 13.82
C GLN A 706 7.72 1.12 13.29
N GLN A 707 7.61 1.00 11.97
CA GLN A 707 7.37 -0.25 11.24
C GLN A 707 8.65 -1.02 10.91
N THR A 708 9.82 -0.49 11.29
CA THR A 708 11.15 -1.12 11.11
C THR A 708 11.91 -1.17 12.43
N ASP A 709 12.80 -2.15 12.56
CA ASP A 709 13.68 -2.30 13.73
C ASP A 709 14.90 -1.36 13.70
N ASN A 710 15.17 -0.70 12.56
CA ASN A 710 16.35 0.16 12.35
C ASN A 710 16.45 1.37 13.32
N TRP A 711 15.37 1.72 14.04
CA TRP A 711 15.34 2.89 14.92
C TRP A 711 16.34 2.80 16.08
N LYS A 712 16.66 1.59 16.55
CA LYS A 712 17.67 1.38 17.59
C LYS A 712 19.07 1.74 17.09
N GLU A 713 19.36 1.44 15.84
CA GLU A 713 20.61 1.80 15.18
C GLU A 713 20.65 3.32 14.92
N VAL A 714 19.54 3.92 14.49
CA VAL A 714 19.45 5.39 14.35
C VAL A 714 19.75 6.06 15.69
N GLU A 715 19.14 5.61 16.78
CA GLU A 715 19.39 6.16 18.11
C GLU A 715 20.87 6.11 18.49
N LYS A 716 21.56 4.99 18.21
CA LYS A 716 23.00 4.85 18.43
C LYS A 716 23.81 5.83 17.57
N CYS A 717 23.48 5.97 16.28
CA CYS A 717 24.17 6.88 15.37
C CYS A 717 23.98 8.36 15.77
N LEU A 718 22.89 8.71 16.46
CA LEU A 718 22.62 10.06 16.93
C LEU A 718 23.33 10.40 18.25
N GLN A 719 23.92 9.42 18.95
CA GLN A 719 24.64 9.69 20.21
C GLN A 719 25.80 10.64 19.98
N GLY A 720 25.84 11.74 20.75
CA GLY A 720 26.84 12.80 20.60
C GLY A 720 26.57 13.78 19.44
N SER A 721 25.52 13.58 18.66
CA SER A 721 25.06 14.56 17.66
C SER A 721 24.17 15.63 18.30
N LYS A 722 23.93 16.75 17.57
CA LYS A 722 22.98 17.79 17.99
C LYS A 722 21.50 17.37 17.84
N PHE A 723 21.23 16.22 17.23
CA PHE A 723 19.89 15.76 16.90
C PHE A 723 19.44 14.62 17.82
N SER A 724 18.13 14.54 18.04
CA SER A 724 17.46 13.46 18.74
C SER A 724 16.63 12.60 17.79
N LEU A 725 16.14 11.45 18.25
CA LEU A 725 15.20 10.63 17.47
C LEU A 725 13.97 11.43 17.02
N LYS A 726 13.51 12.40 17.82
CA LYS A 726 12.34 13.23 17.50
C LYS A 726 12.57 14.07 16.25
N ASP A 727 13.80 14.54 16.04
CA ASP A 727 14.19 15.34 14.88
C ASP A 727 14.10 14.54 13.58
N CYS A 728 14.30 13.23 13.65
CA CYS A 728 14.40 12.37 12.47
C CYS A 728 13.11 11.57 12.21
N TYR A 729 12.10 11.69 13.08
CA TYR A 729 10.76 11.16 12.83
C TYR A 729 10.07 11.87 11.69
N SER A 730 9.54 11.13 10.72
CA SER A 730 8.67 11.71 9.70
C SER A 730 7.39 12.27 10.36
N PRO A 731 6.93 13.48 9.99
CA PRO A 731 5.61 13.96 10.38
C PRO A 731 4.47 13.27 9.59
N GLY A 732 4.80 12.34 8.68
CA GLY A 732 3.85 11.62 7.86
C GLY A 732 3.61 12.29 6.52
N GLY A 733 2.39 12.14 6.02
CA GLY A 733 2.00 12.47 4.67
C GLY A 733 0.52 12.75 4.54
N GLY A 734 0.13 13.42 3.47
CA GLY A 734 -1.24 13.90 3.25
C GLY A 734 -1.81 13.48 1.89
N PHE A 735 -3.09 13.78 1.71
CA PHE A 735 -3.87 13.54 0.50
C PHE A 735 -4.91 14.68 0.34
N GLY A 736 -5.50 14.83 -0.85
CA GLY A 736 -6.52 15.86 -1.10
C GLY A 736 -7.89 15.53 -0.48
N PRO A 737 -8.79 16.53 -0.32
CA PRO A 737 -10.15 16.26 0.13
C PRO A 737 -10.91 15.45 -0.93
N VAL A 738 -11.80 14.59 -0.47
CA VAL A 738 -12.58 13.67 -1.32
C VAL A 738 -13.98 14.20 -1.68
N ALA A 739 -14.33 15.36 -1.11
CA ALA A 739 -15.54 16.12 -1.38
C ALA A 739 -15.14 17.58 -1.59
N GLU A 740 -15.82 18.28 -2.50
CA GLU A 740 -15.56 19.70 -2.78
C GLU A 740 -15.78 20.57 -1.54
N ASP A 741 -16.76 20.22 -0.71
CA ASP A 741 -17.13 20.90 0.52
C ASP A 741 -16.60 20.19 1.78
N GLY A 742 -15.45 19.53 1.66
CA GLY A 742 -14.89 18.69 2.71
C GLY A 742 -13.39 18.87 2.97
N TYR A 743 -12.90 18.03 3.87
CA TYR A 743 -11.52 18.00 4.35
C TYR A 743 -10.88 16.62 4.14
N GLY A 744 -9.60 16.62 3.78
CA GLY A 744 -8.71 15.46 3.88
C GLY A 744 -7.79 15.63 5.09
N VAL A 745 -7.85 14.75 6.08
CA VAL A 745 -7.05 14.86 7.31
C VAL A 745 -6.26 13.58 7.55
N SER A 746 -4.96 13.64 7.27
CA SER A 746 -4.04 12.58 7.67
C SER A 746 -3.35 12.95 8.97
N TYR A 747 -3.12 11.96 9.84
CA TYR A 747 -2.39 12.18 11.08
C TYR A 747 -1.44 11.03 11.42
N MET A 748 -0.37 11.38 12.13
CA MET A 748 0.66 10.44 12.57
C MET A 748 1.00 10.68 14.03
N ILE A 749 1.09 9.60 14.80
CA ILE A 749 1.48 9.64 16.21
C ILE A 749 2.96 9.26 16.32
N ALA A 750 3.82 10.25 16.56
CA ALA A 750 5.26 10.08 16.65
C ALA A 750 5.73 10.08 18.11
N GLY A 751 6.32 8.96 18.55
CA GLY A 751 6.76 8.81 19.95
C GLY A 751 5.61 8.95 20.96
N GLU A 752 5.87 9.50 22.15
CA GLU A 752 4.87 9.67 23.21
C GLU A 752 4.18 11.05 23.21
N ASN A 753 4.78 12.07 22.58
CA ASN A 753 4.41 13.48 22.79
C ASN A 753 4.07 14.25 21.51
N MET A 754 4.28 13.69 20.31
CA MET A 754 4.06 14.41 19.06
C MET A 754 2.92 13.77 18.27
N ILE A 755 2.01 14.60 17.76
CA ILE A 755 0.99 14.22 16.79
C ILE A 755 1.07 15.21 15.63
N ALA A 756 1.38 14.72 14.43
CA ALA A 756 1.42 15.53 13.22
C ALA A 756 0.11 15.40 12.44
N PHE A 757 -0.32 16.49 11.81
CA PHE A 757 -1.54 16.58 11.01
C PHE A 757 -1.25 17.20 9.65
N HIS A 758 -1.86 16.63 8.62
CA HIS A 758 -1.92 17.16 7.27
C HIS A 758 -3.39 17.38 6.94
N ILE A 759 -3.81 18.64 6.88
CA ILE A 759 -5.20 19.05 6.71
C ILE A 759 -5.32 19.72 5.34
N SER A 760 -6.10 19.13 4.44
CA SER A 760 -6.38 19.66 3.11
C SER A 760 -7.85 20.01 2.94
N SER A 761 -8.12 21.00 2.10
CA SER A 761 -9.46 21.46 1.72
C SER A 761 -9.40 22.14 0.34
N LYS A 762 -10.52 22.67 -0.14
CA LYS A 762 -10.56 23.43 -1.41
C LYS A 762 -10.97 24.87 -1.16
N LEU A 763 -10.16 25.81 -1.66
CA LEU A 763 -10.43 27.25 -1.65
C LEU A 763 -11.65 27.63 -2.49
N SER A 764 -12.10 26.74 -3.39
CA SER A 764 -13.37 26.92 -4.12
C SER A 764 -14.60 26.84 -3.22
N CYS A 765 -14.49 26.27 -2.02
CA CYS A 765 -15.56 26.23 -1.03
C CYS A 765 -15.27 27.23 0.10
N GLU A 766 -16.01 28.34 0.14
CA GLU A 766 -15.88 29.39 1.15
C GLU A 766 -16.09 28.89 2.60
N LYS A 767 -16.76 27.75 2.76
CA LYS A 767 -17.01 27.14 4.07
C LYS A 767 -15.79 26.36 4.60
N THR A 768 -14.81 26.04 3.77
CA THR A 768 -13.65 25.24 4.20
C THR A 768 -12.36 26.04 4.26
N SER A 769 -11.56 25.81 5.29
CA SER A 769 -10.21 26.39 5.42
C SER A 769 -9.31 25.47 6.23
N SER A 770 -8.21 25.02 5.63
CA SER A 770 -7.27 24.11 6.29
C SER A 770 -6.59 24.78 7.49
N GLU A 771 -6.30 26.08 7.39
CA GLU A 771 -5.71 26.87 8.49
C GLU A 771 -6.71 27.09 9.64
N GLN A 772 -7.97 27.39 9.35
CA GLN A 772 -8.96 27.56 10.42
C GLN A 772 -9.28 26.23 11.10
N PHE A 773 -9.45 25.15 10.32
CA PHE A 773 -9.69 23.82 10.87
C PHE A 773 -8.53 23.34 11.76
N ALA A 774 -7.28 23.67 11.38
CA ALA A 774 -6.10 23.43 12.21
C ALA A 774 -6.18 24.12 13.58
N LYS A 775 -6.58 25.39 13.61
CA LYS A 775 -6.76 26.16 14.86
C LYS A 775 -7.86 25.55 15.72
N ASP A 776 -9.00 25.23 15.12
CA ASP A 776 -10.14 24.63 15.82
C ASP A 776 -9.78 23.25 16.40
N LEU A 777 -8.96 22.48 15.68
CA LEU A 777 -8.42 21.21 16.15
C LEU A 777 -7.51 21.41 17.36
N PHE A 778 -6.55 22.33 17.30
CA PHE A 778 -5.65 22.57 18.43
C PHE A 778 -6.41 23.10 19.65
N GLN A 779 -7.44 23.93 19.43
CA GLN A 779 -8.34 24.35 20.49
C GLN A 779 -9.12 23.15 21.08
N ALA A 780 -9.60 22.23 20.25
CA ALA A 780 -10.23 20.98 20.71
C ALA A 780 -9.26 20.16 21.58
N PHE A 781 -8.00 20.01 21.18
CA PHE A 781 -6.96 19.37 21.98
C PHE A 781 -6.75 20.08 23.33
N ALA A 782 -6.69 21.41 23.34
CA ALA A 782 -6.51 22.19 24.56
C ALA A 782 -7.70 22.03 25.52
N ASP A 783 -8.93 22.05 25.01
CA ASP A 783 -10.13 21.91 25.84
C ASP A 783 -10.32 20.49 26.36
N MET A 784 -10.08 19.48 25.53
CA MET A 784 -10.12 18.08 25.96
C MET A 784 -9.05 17.78 27.01
N LYS A 785 -7.88 18.43 26.94
CA LYS A 785 -6.82 18.32 27.96
C LYS A 785 -7.30 18.76 29.35
N LYS A 786 -8.11 19.83 29.43
CA LYS A 786 -8.63 20.38 30.70
C LYS A 786 -9.52 19.40 31.45
N LEU A 787 -10.20 18.48 30.75
CA LEU A 787 -11.02 17.44 31.36
C LEU A 787 -10.24 16.51 32.30
N LEU A 788 -8.90 16.46 32.18
CA LEU A 788 -8.01 15.67 33.04
C LEU A 788 -7.30 16.48 34.14
N LEU A 789 -7.16 17.80 33.98
CA LEU A 789 -6.19 18.61 34.73
C LEU A 789 -6.77 19.45 35.89
N GLU A 790 -8.09 19.52 36.05
CA GLU A 790 -8.73 20.31 37.12
C GLU A 790 -9.31 19.40 38.22
N ALA A 791 -8.47 18.53 38.80
CA ALA A 791 -8.80 17.75 40.00
C ALA A 791 -8.27 18.45 41.25
#